data_AF-A0AAJ3RQY5-F1
#
_entry.id   AF-A0AAJ3RQY5-F1
#
_cell.length_a   1.000
_cell.length_b   1.000
_cell.length_c   1.000
_cell.angle_alpha   90.00
_cell.angle_beta   90.00
_cell.angle_gamma   90.00
#
_symmetry.space_group_name_H-M   'P 1'
#
loop_
_entity.id
_entity.type
_entity.pdbx_description
1 polymer ?
#
loop_
_entity_poly.entity_id
_entity_poly.type
_entity_poly.pdbx_seq_one_letter_code
_entity_poly.pdbx_strand_id
1 'polypeptide(L)'
;MMKKLLTLILCTTFVWNGFAQTNKTVWGKSEYKGKPWVQNVSRPNTITDGLNGRHFSIWSSHGRYYDANKGVWKWQRPNLFGTTEDLYTQTIVIPYLFPMLENAGAVVVSPRERDWQKQEVIVDNDNPRANGKATYQEVNNKKKWGNAIGSGFAFHQGTYADSENPFVAGSARQIKSRKRNSKLSHISYQPIIPEDGNYAVYVSYKTVKKSIDDAEYIVFHKGQETRFHVNQQMGGGTWVYLGTFAFDKGCNIYNRVVLTNHSKRRGFVTADAVRFGGGMGNIVRGGQVSGLPRTLEGARYYTQWAGAPRYVVSKSNGTNDYNDDINTRSLYTNWLAGGSPYIPNKEGLKVPIELTLGVHSDAGVKADGTTVGTLSICTTQQGNPTLGTGLSRNASQVFANQLVTNAKRDIEGTFKKVWNTRGVKDANYSETRLPEVPSAIIETLSHQNFGDMRLGQDPNFKFTLARSIYKSILRHTASLHKRPYIVQPLAPDNFRIEYVSKDKVRLKWNGVNDPLEPTAKPTSYNIYMATGTSGFDNGVNVNGNSYEITLEPNVLYNFRVTACNHGGESFPTEVLSAYHKEGAKQTILIVNGFHRLSSPAIIDNDTEQGFNLEADPGVSYGVTAGWNGRQSNFDRTQFGKEGPSALGFGGDELAGLFIAGNSFDYVRTHAEAIATSGKYNIVSCSSKAIENGYVKLEKYALIDLALGLEKNDGHSLYFYKALRPNMQTQIANYLNRGGRVFANGAYLATDMTSSNEQEWLARFFKISAVGSNQNNYNSTVIGLGSQFDIYRTMNEQHYGAYSPDILQPSGSAFSVMTYADNTSAAVAYKGTDFRTFVMAFPFECIKNREVCNRIMRGIIAYLLN
;
A
#
# COMPACT_ATOMS: atom_id res chain seq x y z
N MET A 1 -86.18 7.41 37.28
CA MET A 1 -85.53 8.47 36.47
C MET A 1 -84.34 8.98 37.26
N MET A 2 -83.10 8.71 36.82
CA MET A 2 -82.18 9.69 36.18
C MET A 2 -81.75 10.82 37.14
N LYS A 3 -80.49 11.21 37.32
CA LYS A 3 -79.20 10.89 36.68
C LYS A 3 -78.09 11.51 37.57
N LYS A 4 -76.96 10.79 37.64
CA LYS A 4 -75.55 11.24 37.73
C LYS A 4 -75.01 11.89 39.01
N LEU A 5 -74.04 11.16 39.57
CA LEU A 5 -73.19 11.41 40.73
C LEU A 5 -71.75 11.72 40.27
N LEU A 6 -71.11 12.69 40.94
CA LEU A 6 -69.68 13.00 41.13
C LEU A 6 -68.58 12.45 40.17
N THR A 7 -67.67 13.35 39.75
CA THR A 7 -66.20 13.12 39.67
C THR A 7 -65.48 14.49 39.62
N LEU A 8 -64.88 14.98 40.71
CA LEU A 8 -63.47 14.85 41.16
C LEU A 8 -62.40 15.47 40.24
N ILE A 9 -61.63 16.37 40.86
CA ILE A 9 -60.53 17.21 40.40
C ILE A 9 -59.44 16.42 39.65
N LEU A 10 -59.02 16.90 38.47
CA LEU A 10 -57.70 16.61 37.89
C LEU A 10 -57.10 17.90 37.31
N CYS A 11 -56.06 18.40 37.98
CA CYS A 11 -55.13 19.37 37.40
C CYS A 11 -54.37 18.70 36.26
N THR A 12 -54.66 19.08 35.02
CA THR A 12 -53.80 18.76 33.88
C THR A 12 -52.72 19.82 33.74
N THR A 13 -51.55 19.51 34.29
CA THR A 13 -50.29 20.10 33.83
C THR A 13 -50.11 19.71 32.36
N PHE A 14 -50.32 20.66 31.44
CA PHE A 14 -49.80 20.56 30.08
C PHE A 14 -48.27 20.55 30.15
N VAL A 15 -47.67 19.36 30.21
CA VAL A 15 -46.25 19.19 29.95
C VAL A 15 -46.08 19.30 28.43
N TRP A 16 -45.65 20.47 27.98
CA TRP A 16 -44.97 20.61 26.70
C TRP A 16 -43.74 19.69 26.70
N ASN A 17 -43.86 18.49 26.13
CA ASN A 17 -42.70 17.77 25.61
C ASN A 17 -42.32 18.43 24.29
N GLY A 18 -41.72 19.61 24.38
CA GLY A 18 -40.89 20.11 23.30
C GLY A 18 -39.71 19.15 23.16
N PHE A 19 -39.73 18.29 22.16
CA PHE A 19 -38.49 17.68 21.66
C PHE A 19 -37.64 18.84 21.13
N ALA A 20 -36.81 19.42 22.01
CA ALA A 20 -35.72 20.27 21.60
C ALA A 20 -34.80 19.39 20.75
N GLN A 21 -34.94 19.51 19.43
CA GLN A 21 -34.08 18.89 18.46
C GLN A 21 -32.70 19.52 18.66
N THR A 22 -31.87 18.90 19.50
CA THR A 22 -30.50 19.38 19.73
C THR A 22 -29.75 19.23 18.42
N ASN A 23 -29.56 20.33 17.68
CA ASN A 23 -28.72 20.40 16.48
C ASN A 23 -27.24 20.26 16.85
N LYS A 24 -26.86 19.12 17.45
CA LYS A 24 -25.47 18.82 17.77
C LYS A 24 -24.71 18.66 16.46
N THR A 25 -23.74 19.55 16.21
CA THR A 25 -22.92 19.57 14.99
C THR A 25 -21.46 19.16 15.24
N VAL A 26 -21.10 18.89 16.50
CA VAL A 26 -19.75 18.51 16.95
C VAL A 26 -19.84 17.42 18.03
N TRP A 27 -18.78 16.65 18.25
CA TRP A 27 -18.77 15.56 19.23
C TRP A 27 -18.87 16.03 20.68
N GLY A 28 -18.13 17.09 21.05
CA GLY A 28 -18.16 17.69 22.38
C GLY A 28 -17.92 16.67 23.50
N LYS A 29 -18.87 16.55 24.44
CA LYS A 29 -18.77 15.62 25.59
C LYS A 29 -18.74 14.14 25.20
N SER A 30 -19.11 13.79 23.96
CA SER A 30 -19.08 12.40 23.46
C SER A 30 -17.72 11.99 22.89
N GLU A 31 -16.74 12.89 22.85
CA GLU A 31 -15.40 12.58 22.36
C GLU A 31 -14.75 11.43 23.15
N TYR A 32 -14.21 10.44 22.43
CA TYR A 32 -13.38 9.40 23.02
C TYR A 32 -12.02 9.97 23.47
N LYS A 33 -11.65 9.71 24.73
CA LYS A 33 -10.39 10.20 25.35
C LYS A 33 -9.47 9.09 25.86
N GLY A 34 -9.78 7.83 25.56
CA GLY A 34 -8.97 6.68 25.98
C GLY A 34 -7.81 6.39 25.03
N LYS A 35 -7.08 5.30 25.28
CA LYS A 35 -6.02 4.83 24.38
C LYS A 35 -6.60 4.28 23.07
N PRO A 36 -5.94 4.44 21.91
CA PRO A 36 -6.39 3.83 20.66
C PRO A 36 -6.53 2.31 20.77
N TRP A 37 -7.23 1.72 19.81
CA TRP A 37 -7.42 0.26 19.78
C TRP A 37 -6.07 -0.44 19.55
N VAL A 38 -5.25 0.11 18.65
CA VAL A 38 -3.88 -0.31 18.39
C VAL A 38 -2.98 0.92 18.36
N GLN A 39 -1.80 0.82 18.97
CA GLN A 39 -0.76 1.84 18.93
C GLN A 39 0.59 1.20 18.64
N ASN A 40 1.27 1.62 17.57
CA ASN A 40 2.70 1.33 17.39
C ASN A 40 3.49 2.22 18.36
N VAL A 41 4.11 1.62 19.37
CA VAL A 41 4.92 2.33 20.37
C VAL A 41 6.42 2.32 20.07
N SER A 42 6.82 1.65 18.99
CA SER A 42 8.17 1.73 18.44
C SER A 42 8.37 2.91 17.47
N ARG A 43 7.31 3.63 17.08
CA ARG A 43 7.41 4.80 16.19
C ARG A 43 8.29 5.88 16.85
N PRO A 44 9.29 6.44 16.14
CA PRO A 44 10.28 7.35 16.73
C PRO A 44 9.81 8.81 16.78
N ASN A 45 8.76 9.18 16.04
CA ASN A 45 8.15 10.51 16.05
C ASN A 45 6.80 10.53 16.79
N THR A 46 6.39 11.72 17.22
CA THR A 46 5.10 11.96 17.90
C THR A 46 4.14 12.70 16.98
N ILE A 47 2.87 12.27 16.97
CA ILE A 47 1.79 12.88 16.19
C ILE A 47 0.80 13.55 17.16
N THR A 48 0.54 14.84 17.00
CA THR A 48 -0.31 15.63 17.92
C THR A 48 -1.51 16.25 17.22
N ASP A 49 -1.33 16.75 16.00
CA ASP A 49 -2.32 17.53 15.24
C ASP A 49 -2.75 16.80 13.95
N GLY A 50 -2.46 15.51 13.86
CA GLY A 50 -2.96 14.61 12.83
C GLY A 50 -4.28 13.94 13.22
N LEU A 51 -4.37 12.64 12.94
CA LEU A 51 -5.47 11.74 13.27
C LEU A 51 -5.16 10.84 14.47
N ASN A 52 -4.16 11.20 15.29
CA ASN A 52 -3.71 10.39 16.42
C ASN A 52 -4.86 9.99 17.34
N GLY A 53 -5.05 8.68 17.50
CA GLY A 53 -6.06 8.11 18.40
C GLY A 53 -7.50 8.10 17.86
N ARG A 54 -7.70 8.48 16.58
CA ARG A 54 -9.01 8.46 15.90
C ARG A 54 -9.23 7.13 15.19
N HIS A 55 -10.48 6.69 15.05
CA HIS A 55 -10.82 5.41 14.43
C HIS A 55 -11.81 5.57 13.29
N PHE A 56 -11.50 4.95 12.16
CA PHE A 56 -12.27 5.05 10.92
C PHE A 56 -12.60 3.68 10.36
N SER A 57 -13.78 3.55 9.75
CA SER A 57 -14.15 2.39 8.94
C SER A 57 -14.13 2.79 7.47
N ILE A 58 -13.15 2.30 6.72
CA ILE A 58 -12.88 2.70 5.34
C ILE A 58 -12.72 1.45 4.48
N TRP A 59 -13.35 1.40 3.30
CA TRP A 59 -13.26 0.26 2.40
C TRP A 59 -13.21 0.67 0.92
N SER A 60 -12.55 -0.15 0.11
CA SER A 60 -12.78 -0.22 -1.35
C SER A 60 -14.16 -0.80 -1.64
N SER A 61 -14.65 -0.70 -2.87
CA SER A 61 -16.01 -1.08 -3.29
C SER A 61 -16.38 -2.56 -3.07
N HIS A 62 -17.17 -3.18 -3.95
CA HIS A 62 -17.78 -4.48 -3.72
C HIS A 62 -16.78 -5.63 -3.58
N GLY A 63 -16.22 -6.12 -4.68
CA GLY A 63 -15.47 -7.37 -4.70
C GLY A 63 -16.32 -8.53 -5.22
N ARG A 64 -15.67 -9.67 -5.44
CA ARG A 64 -16.30 -10.87 -5.99
C ARG A 64 -17.39 -11.39 -5.04
N TYR A 65 -18.57 -11.67 -5.57
CA TYR A 65 -19.70 -12.24 -4.80
C TYR A 65 -20.37 -13.39 -5.54
N TYR A 66 -21.10 -14.25 -4.83
CA TYR A 66 -21.83 -15.36 -5.40
C TYR A 66 -23.27 -14.97 -5.77
N ASP A 67 -23.63 -15.07 -7.05
CA ASP A 67 -24.99 -14.87 -7.54
C ASP A 67 -25.76 -16.20 -7.45
N ALA A 68 -26.55 -16.35 -6.38
CA ALA A 68 -27.31 -17.56 -6.11
C ALA A 68 -28.34 -17.89 -7.20
N ASN A 69 -28.89 -16.89 -7.89
CA ASN A 69 -29.86 -17.12 -8.97
C ASN A 69 -29.20 -17.69 -10.22
N LYS A 70 -27.93 -17.35 -10.45
CA LYS A 70 -27.16 -17.80 -11.61
C LYS A 70 -26.23 -18.97 -11.32
N GLY A 71 -26.03 -19.31 -10.04
CA GLY A 71 -25.16 -20.40 -9.63
C GLY A 71 -23.66 -20.11 -9.81
N VAL A 72 -23.26 -18.84 -9.86
CA VAL A 72 -21.88 -18.45 -10.24
C VAL A 72 -21.31 -17.37 -9.34
N TRP A 73 -19.99 -17.42 -9.15
CA TRP A 73 -19.23 -16.27 -8.65
C TRP A 73 -19.15 -15.17 -9.73
N LYS A 74 -19.30 -13.94 -9.26
CA LYS A 74 -19.60 -12.65 -9.90
C LYS A 74 -18.71 -11.44 -9.61
N TRP A 75 -18.28 -10.66 -10.60
CA TRP A 75 -17.95 -9.25 -10.42
C TRP A 75 -19.26 -8.45 -10.54
N GLN A 76 -19.34 -7.30 -9.88
CA GLN A 76 -20.54 -6.46 -9.94
C GLN A 76 -20.61 -5.72 -11.28
N ARG A 77 -19.47 -5.29 -11.80
CA ARG A 77 -19.35 -4.55 -13.08
C ARG A 77 -18.68 -5.37 -14.17
N PRO A 78 -18.93 -5.04 -15.45
CA PRO A 78 -18.22 -5.66 -16.57
C PRO A 78 -16.73 -5.30 -16.56
N ASN A 79 -15.90 -6.23 -17.08
CA ASN A 79 -14.46 -6.03 -17.26
C ASN A 79 -14.22 -5.08 -18.45
N LEU A 80 -13.95 -3.81 -18.15
CA LEU A 80 -13.69 -2.78 -19.15
C LEU A 80 -12.35 -2.09 -18.86
N PHE A 81 -11.60 -1.74 -19.90
CA PHE A 81 -10.32 -1.02 -19.80
C PHE A 81 -9.31 -1.70 -18.85
N GLY A 82 -9.31 -3.03 -18.88
CA GLY A 82 -8.43 -3.91 -18.13
C GLY A 82 -8.83 -4.17 -16.66
N THR A 83 -9.90 -3.59 -16.15
CA THR A 83 -10.29 -3.68 -14.74
C THR A 83 -11.81 -3.67 -14.52
N THR A 84 -12.22 -3.64 -13.27
CA THR A 84 -13.60 -3.47 -12.78
C THR A 84 -13.58 -2.54 -11.57
N GLU A 85 -14.71 -1.98 -11.19
CA GLU A 85 -14.87 -1.23 -9.93
C GLU A 85 -14.34 -2.01 -8.71
N ASP A 86 -14.63 -3.32 -8.71
CA ASP A 86 -14.31 -4.29 -7.67
C ASP A 86 -12.80 -4.38 -7.40
N LEU A 87 -11.97 -4.30 -8.45
CA LEU A 87 -10.51 -4.34 -8.38
C LEU A 87 -9.85 -2.96 -8.39
N TYR A 88 -10.42 -1.99 -9.12
CA TYR A 88 -9.84 -0.67 -9.29
C TYR A 88 -9.70 0.07 -7.96
N THR A 89 -10.76 0.11 -7.17
CA THR A 89 -10.87 0.98 -5.99
C THR A 89 -9.90 0.59 -4.88
N GLN A 90 -9.60 -0.70 -4.71
CA GLN A 90 -8.57 -1.16 -3.76
C GLN A 90 -7.16 -0.67 -4.12
N THR A 91 -6.88 -0.39 -5.40
CA THR A 91 -5.59 0.19 -5.82
C THR A 91 -5.41 1.66 -5.43
N ILE A 92 -6.46 2.30 -4.91
CA ILE A 92 -6.41 3.62 -4.26
C ILE A 92 -6.33 3.42 -2.73
N VAL A 93 -7.17 2.54 -2.20
CA VAL A 93 -7.39 2.40 -0.76
C VAL A 93 -6.19 1.75 -0.05
N ILE A 94 -5.75 0.58 -0.53
CA ILE A 94 -4.73 -0.24 0.14
C ILE A 94 -3.33 0.37 0.07
N PRO A 95 -2.79 0.73 -1.11
CA PRO A 95 -1.41 1.23 -1.21
C PRO A 95 -1.26 2.70 -0.80
N TYR A 96 -2.33 3.50 -0.80
CA TYR A 96 -2.25 4.94 -0.55
C TYR A 96 -3.06 5.41 0.65
N LEU A 97 -4.39 5.27 0.62
CA LEU A 97 -5.26 5.91 1.61
C LEU A 97 -5.06 5.34 3.03
N PHE A 98 -4.99 4.02 3.16
CA PHE A 98 -4.74 3.36 4.45
C PHE A 98 -3.40 3.82 5.07
N PRO A 99 -2.25 3.73 4.37
CA PRO A 99 -1.00 4.28 4.88
C PRO A 99 -1.06 5.76 5.25
N MET A 100 -1.73 6.61 4.48
CA MET A 100 -1.84 8.04 4.82
C MET A 100 -2.61 8.28 6.13
N LEU A 101 -3.70 7.55 6.36
CA LEU A 101 -4.48 7.66 7.59
C LEU A 101 -3.69 7.14 8.80
N GLU A 102 -3.04 5.99 8.65
CA GLU A 102 -2.26 5.34 9.71
C GLU A 102 -0.97 6.13 10.04
N ASN A 103 -0.33 6.73 9.04
CA ASN A 103 0.82 7.62 9.24
C ASN A 103 0.44 8.97 9.85
N ALA A 104 -0.82 9.38 9.75
CA ALA A 104 -1.39 10.46 10.55
C ALA A 104 -1.86 10.00 11.95
N GLY A 105 -1.67 8.73 12.31
CA GLY A 105 -1.95 8.19 13.65
C GLY A 105 -3.36 7.62 13.85
N ALA A 106 -4.12 7.44 12.77
CA ALA A 106 -5.43 6.81 12.84
C ALA A 106 -5.34 5.29 13.04
N VAL A 107 -6.39 4.72 13.63
CA VAL A 107 -6.70 3.29 13.52
C VAL A 107 -7.72 3.10 12.40
N VAL A 108 -7.34 2.37 11.34
CA VAL A 108 -8.22 2.11 10.20
C VAL A 108 -8.72 0.67 10.24
N VAL A 109 -10.04 0.53 10.15
CA VAL A 109 -10.74 -0.75 10.05
C VAL A 109 -11.34 -0.86 8.66
N SER A 110 -11.33 -2.07 8.10
CA SER A 110 -11.98 -2.39 6.83
C SER A 110 -12.91 -3.60 7.01
N PRO A 111 -14.17 -3.53 6.54
CA PRO A 111 -15.05 -4.71 6.41
C PRO A 111 -14.68 -5.65 5.25
N ARG A 112 -13.59 -5.38 4.53
CA ARG A 112 -12.95 -6.30 3.56
C ARG A 112 -11.52 -6.60 3.99
N GLU A 113 -11.00 -7.78 3.63
CA GLU A 113 -9.59 -8.11 3.79
C GLU A 113 -8.72 -7.08 3.04
N ARG A 114 -7.62 -6.66 3.67
CA ARG A 114 -6.76 -5.56 3.21
C ARG A 114 -5.34 -5.98 2.82
N ASP A 115 -5.01 -7.26 2.97
CA ASP A 115 -3.67 -7.77 2.68
C ASP A 115 -3.60 -8.49 1.33
N TRP A 116 -2.74 -7.99 0.43
CA TRP A 116 -2.43 -8.60 -0.87
C TRP A 116 -1.39 -9.71 -0.74
N GLN A 117 -1.61 -10.61 0.22
CA GLN A 117 -0.80 -11.79 0.47
C GLN A 117 -1.69 -13.03 0.40
N LYS A 118 -1.42 -13.90 -0.58
CA LYS A 118 -2.24 -15.10 -0.85
C LYS A 118 -2.05 -16.19 0.21
N GLN A 119 -0.90 -16.18 0.86
CA GLN A 119 -0.60 -17.12 1.94
C GLN A 119 -1.27 -16.65 3.25
N GLU A 120 -1.68 -17.62 4.07
CA GLU A 120 -2.18 -17.37 5.42
C GLU A 120 -1.63 -18.43 6.36
N VAL A 121 -1.08 -17.99 7.49
CA VAL A 121 -0.64 -18.87 8.58
C VAL A 121 -1.30 -18.41 9.86
N ILE A 122 -1.96 -19.32 10.56
CA ILE A 122 -2.59 -19.04 11.86
C ILE A 122 -1.90 -19.85 12.94
N VAL A 123 -1.54 -19.17 14.03
CA VAL A 123 -0.99 -19.78 15.24
C VAL A 123 -1.99 -19.57 16.37
N ASP A 124 -2.42 -20.68 16.97
CA ASP A 124 -3.59 -20.74 17.86
C ASP A 124 -3.25 -21.62 19.09
N ASN A 125 -3.82 -21.30 20.25
CA ASN A 125 -3.71 -22.13 21.44
C ASN A 125 -4.44 -23.47 21.32
N ASP A 126 -5.53 -23.54 20.55
CA ASP A 126 -6.31 -24.76 20.39
C ASP A 126 -5.63 -25.75 19.42
N ASN A 127 -4.74 -25.25 18.58
CA ASN A 127 -3.86 -26.06 17.74
C ASN A 127 -2.39 -25.66 17.93
N PRO A 128 -1.77 -26.05 19.06
CA PRO A 128 -0.48 -25.49 19.46
C PRO A 128 0.72 -26.02 18.66
N ARG A 129 0.47 -26.96 17.74
CA ARG A 129 1.49 -27.57 16.89
C ARG A 129 1.07 -27.55 15.42
N ALA A 130 1.99 -27.16 14.54
CA ALA A 130 1.84 -27.32 13.11
C ALA A 130 2.99 -28.18 12.58
N ASN A 131 2.69 -29.20 11.76
CA ASN A 131 3.68 -30.13 11.20
C ASN A 131 4.64 -30.71 12.26
N GLY A 132 4.10 -31.10 13.41
CA GLY A 132 4.86 -31.63 14.55
C GLY A 132 5.70 -30.61 15.34
N LYS A 133 5.80 -29.35 14.89
CA LYS A 133 6.53 -28.27 15.57
C LYS A 133 5.60 -27.46 16.48
N ALA A 134 6.06 -27.13 17.68
CA ALA A 134 5.33 -26.26 18.61
C ALA A 134 5.37 -24.79 18.12
N THR A 135 4.26 -24.32 17.57
CA THR A 135 4.09 -22.96 17.04
C THR A 135 3.51 -22.02 18.09
N TYR A 136 2.74 -22.54 19.05
CA TYR A 136 2.20 -21.80 20.19
C TYR A 136 2.84 -22.26 21.50
N GLN A 137 3.33 -21.32 22.32
CA GLN A 137 3.98 -21.64 23.59
C GLN A 137 3.68 -20.61 24.69
N GLU A 138 3.21 -21.09 25.86
CA GLU A 138 3.03 -20.27 27.06
C GLU A 138 4.24 -20.37 28.00
N VAL A 139 4.83 -19.23 28.35
CA VAL A 139 5.91 -19.16 29.35
C VAL A 139 5.37 -18.57 30.65
N ASN A 140 5.38 -19.40 31.70
CA ASN A 140 4.82 -19.08 33.01
C ASN A 140 5.90 -18.74 34.04
N ASN A 141 6.07 -17.46 34.32
CA ASN A 141 6.95 -16.94 35.37
C ASN A 141 6.18 -16.62 36.66
N LYS A 142 6.15 -15.36 37.10
CA LYS A 142 5.53 -14.98 38.40
C LYS A 142 4.00 -15.15 38.42
N LYS A 143 3.37 -15.18 37.25
CA LYS A 143 1.93 -15.41 37.05
C LYS A 143 1.76 -16.54 36.02
N LYS A 144 0.63 -17.24 36.08
CA LYS A 144 0.33 -18.36 35.18
C LYS A 144 -0.83 -18.02 34.26
N TRP A 145 -0.71 -18.41 32.99
CA TRP A 145 -1.80 -18.41 32.02
C TRP A 145 -2.84 -19.48 32.39
N GLY A 146 -4.09 -19.23 32.03
CA GLY A 146 -5.19 -20.18 32.16
C GLY A 146 -6.33 -19.80 31.23
N ASN A 147 -7.42 -20.57 31.23
CA ASN A 147 -8.56 -20.30 30.35
C ASN A 147 -9.27 -18.99 30.73
N ALA A 148 -9.58 -18.19 29.72
CA ALA A 148 -10.53 -17.09 29.80
C ALA A 148 -11.96 -17.62 29.83
N ILE A 149 -12.91 -16.79 30.24
CA ILE A 149 -14.34 -17.13 30.20
C ILE A 149 -14.88 -16.83 28.80
N GLY A 150 -15.63 -17.80 28.23
CA GLY A 150 -16.25 -17.71 26.91
C GLY A 150 -15.40 -18.30 25.78
N SER A 151 -15.97 -18.34 24.59
CA SER A 151 -15.32 -18.89 23.40
C SER A 151 -14.29 -17.93 22.78
N GLY A 152 -13.31 -18.52 22.10
CA GLY A 152 -12.31 -17.90 21.25
C GLY A 152 -12.37 -18.46 19.81
N PHE A 153 -11.40 -18.04 19.01
CA PHE A 153 -11.17 -18.54 17.67
C PHE A 153 -10.64 -19.98 17.70
N ALA A 154 -11.11 -20.82 16.78
CA ALA A 154 -10.42 -22.06 16.44
C ALA A 154 -10.32 -22.22 14.92
N PHE A 155 -9.11 -22.49 14.45
CA PHE A 155 -8.87 -22.86 13.06
C PHE A 155 -9.19 -24.34 12.82
N HIS A 156 -9.85 -24.65 11.69
CA HIS A 156 -9.86 -25.99 11.13
C HIS A 156 -9.46 -25.94 9.65
N GLN A 157 -8.97 -27.08 9.16
CA GLN A 157 -8.57 -27.20 7.76
C GLN A 157 -9.79 -27.21 6.83
N GLY A 158 -9.59 -26.73 5.61
CA GLY A 158 -10.59 -26.74 4.54
C GLY A 158 -11.42 -25.47 4.47
N THR A 159 -12.68 -25.63 4.10
CA THR A 159 -13.61 -24.54 3.82
C THR A 159 -14.66 -24.41 4.92
N TYR A 160 -15.25 -23.22 5.03
CA TYR A 160 -16.24 -22.86 6.03
C TYR A 160 -17.62 -22.75 5.40
N ALA A 161 -18.64 -23.33 6.03
CA ALA A 161 -20.02 -23.23 5.56
C ALA A 161 -20.58 -21.80 5.74
N ASP A 162 -21.64 -21.43 4.99
CA ASP A 162 -22.40 -20.21 5.32
C ASP A 162 -22.88 -20.29 6.77
N SER A 163 -22.79 -19.19 7.51
CA SER A 163 -23.11 -19.06 8.96
C SER A 163 -22.13 -19.69 9.95
N GLU A 164 -21.11 -20.40 9.48
CA GLU A 164 -20.05 -20.89 10.36
C GLU A 164 -19.19 -19.74 10.88
N ASN A 165 -19.07 -19.63 12.21
CA ASN A 165 -18.30 -18.58 12.88
C ASN A 165 -17.12 -19.21 13.65
N PRO A 166 -15.87 -18.99 13.20
CA PRO A 166 -14.72 -19.61 13.85
C PRO A 166 -14.44 -19.06 15.26
N PHE A 167 -14.94 -17.86 15.60
CA PHE A 167 -14.76 -17.21 16.90
C PHE A 167 -15.66 -17.74 18.02
N VAL A 168 -16.46 -18.77 17.74
CA VAL A 168 -17.22 -19.51 18.75
C VAL A 168 -16.78 -20.97 18.90
N ALA A 169 -15.80 -21.41 18.11
CA ALA A 169 -15.37 -22.80 18.03
C ALA A 169 -14.21 -23.14 18.99
N GLY A 170 -13.45 -22.14 19.43
CA GLY A 170 -12.23 -22.32 20.24
C GLY A 170 -12.30 -21.76 21.65
N SER A 171 -11.13 -21.65 22.27
CA SER A 171 -10.91 -21.16 23.62
C SER A 171 -9.94 -19.98 23.64
N ALA A 172 -10.08 -19.10 24.64
CA ALA A 172 -9.16 -17.99 24.85
C ALA A 172 -8.40 -18.16 26.16
N ARG A 173 -7.24 -17.51 26.26
CA ARG A 173 -6.32 -17.55 27.42
C ARG A 173 -6.34 -16.22 28.16
N GLN A 174 -6.10 -16.24 29.47
CA GLN A 174 -6.00 -15.05 30.31
C GLN A 174 -4.89 -15.17 31.36
N ILE A 175 -4.36 -14.02 31.78
CA ILE A 175 -3.36 -13.92 32.85
C ILE A 175 -3.51 -12.59 33.58
N LYS A 176 -3.19 -12.57 34.88
CA LYS A 176 -3.11 -11.32 35.65
C LYS A 176 -1.94 -10.47 35.17
N SER A 177 -2.18 -9.19 34.93
CA SER A 177 -1.16 -8.24 34.50
C SER A 177 -0.08 -8.00 35.57
N ARG A 178 1.09 -7.53 35.13
CA ARG A 178 2.23 -7.21 35.99
C ARG A 178 2.85 -5.87 35.59
N LYS A 179 3.03 -4.98 36.57
CA LYS A 179 3.61 -3.64 36.38
C LYS A 179 5.14 -3.60 36.28
N ARG A 180 5.82 -4.59 36.87
CA ARG A 180 7.29 -4.67 36.89
C ARG A 180 7.75 -5.43 35.64
N ASN A 181 8.91 -5.07 35.08
CA ASN A 181 9.43 -5.67 33.84
C ASN A 181 10.23 -6.98 34.03
N SER A 182 10.56 -7.37 35.27
CA SER A 182 11.31 -8.60 35.55
C SER A 182 10.42 -9.85 35.65
N LYS A 183 10.81 -11.04 35.21
CA LYS A 183 10.00 -12.27 35.39
C LYS A 183 8.56 -12.15 34.82
N LEU A 184 8.43 -11.52 33.64
CA LEU A 184 7.18 -11.44 32.89
C LEU A 184 6.80 -12.82 32.33
N SER A 185 5.52 -13.15 32.39
CA SER A 185 4.98 -14.31 31.67
C SER A 185 4.55 -13.85 30.28
N HIS A 186 4.68 -14.70 29.27
CA HIS A 186 4.35 -14.34 27.90
C HIS A 186 3.83 -15.54 27.11
N ILE A 187 3.26 -15.26 25.94
CA ILE A 187 2.94 -16.25 24.91
C ILE A 187 3.81 -15.95 23.69
N SER A 188 4.35 -16.99 23.06
CA SER A 188 5.05 -16.91 21.78
C SER A 188 4.21 -17.59 20.69
N TYR A 189 3.93 -16.83 19.63
CA TYR A 189 3.26 -17.27 18.40
C TYR A 189 4.28 -17.31 17.26
N GLN A 190 4.80 -18.48 16.95
CA GLN A 190 5.88 -18.67 15.98
C GLN A 190 5.36 -19.43 14.73
N PRO A 191 5.00 -18.73 13.65
CA PRO A 191 4.50 -19.36 12.43
C PRO A 191 5.55 -20.19 11.68
N ILE A 192 5.06 -21.05 10.78
CA ILE A 192 5.87 -21.66 9.71
C ILE A 192 5.53 -20.90 8.43
N ILE A 193 6.31 -19.88 8.10
CA ILE A 193 6.09 -19.03 6.93
C ILE A 193 6.44 -19.82 5.65
N PRO A 194 5.55 -19.91 4.65
CA PRO A 194 5.78 -20.73 3.46
C PRO A 194 6.84 -20.14 2.53
N GLU A 195 6.91 -18.81 2.42
CA GLU A 195 7.82 -18.08 1.55
C GLU A 195 8.17 -16.69 2.12
N ASP A 196 9.36 -16.20 1.79
CA ASP A 196 9.78 -14.83 2.11
C ASP A 196 8.77 -13.83 1.57
N GLY A 197 8.39 -12.83 2.36
CA GLY A 197 7.46 -11.82 1.88
C GLY A 197 6.93 -10.93 2.97
N ASN A 198 6.06 -10.01 2.55
CA ASN A 198 5.30 -9.16 3.45
C ASN A 198 3.99 -9.86 3.84
N TYR A 199 3.70 -9.90 5.13
CA TYR A 199 2.49 -10.49 5.70
C TYR A 199 1.86 -9.49 6.66
N ALA A 200 0.57 -9.21 6.50
CA ALA A 200 -0.19 -8.54 7.55
C ALA A 200 -0.25 -9.42 8.80
N VAL A 201 -0.06 -8.82 9.97
CA VAL A 201 -0.16 -9.49 11.26
C VAL A 201 -1.44 -9.03 11.93
N TYR A 202 -2.33 -9.99 12.18
CA TYR A 202 -3.56 -9.79 12.95
C TYR A 202 -3.48 -10.57 14.25
N VAL A 203 -3.98 -9.99 15.33
CA VAL A 203 -4.10 -10.67 16.63
C VAL A 203 -5.56 -10.77 17.03
N SER A 204 -5.90 -11.77 17.83
CA SER A 204 -7.18 -11.84 18.52
C SER A 204 -7.04 -12.09 20.02
N TYR A 205 -8.10 -11.77 20.73
CA TYR A 205 -8.23 -11.88 22.18
C TYR A 205 -9.70 -11.78 22.59
N LYS A 206 -9.98 -12.10 23.87
CA LYS A 206 -11.31 -11.94 24.47
C LYS A 206 -11.37 -10.75 25.42
N THR A 207 -12.30 -9.82 25.21
CA THR A 207 -12.56 -8.78 26.21
C THR A 207 -13.27 -9.37 27.43
N VAL A 208 -12.70 -9.18 28.62
CA VAL A 208 -13.25 -9.65 29.90
C VAL A 208 -13.34 -8.51 30.92
N LYS A 209 -14.04 -8.73 32.03
CA LYS A 209 -14.10 -7.75 33.13
C LYS A 209 -12.68 -7.47 33.64
N LYS A 210 -12.30 -6.19 33.68
CA LYS A 210 -10.94 -5.71 34.03
C LYS A 210 -9.85 -6.03 32.99
N SER A 211 -10.20 -6.21 31.71
CA SER A 211 -9.20 -6.15 30.62
C SER A 211 -8.39 -4.86 30.68
N ILE A 212 -7.10 -4.97 30.38
CA ILE A 212 -6.20 -3.82 30.30
C ILE A 212 -6.37 -3.06 28.98
N ASP A 213 -5.82 -1.84 28.92
CA ASP A 213 -5.86 -0.98 27.73
C ASP A 213 -4.49 -0.82 27.03
N ASP A 214 -3.49 -1.59 27.47
CA ASP A 214 -2.09 -1.54 27.02
C ASP A 214 -1.44 -2.92 26.96
N ALA A 215 -2.12 -3.90 26.37
CA ALA A 215 -1.54 -5.22 26.15
C ALA A 215 -0.36 -5.10 25.18
N GLU A 216 0.82 -5.54 25.60
CA GLU A 216 2.06 -5.41 24.83
C GLU A 216 2.27 -6.62 23.91
N TYR A 217 2.15 -6.38 22.61
CA TYR A 217 2.53 -7.31 21.55
C TYR A 217 3.87 -6.87 20.94
N ILE A 218 4.77 -7.83 20.70
CA ILE A 218 6.07 -7.62 20.08
C ILE A 218 6.12 -8.47 18.81
N VAL A 219 6.19 -7.83 17.66
CA VAL A 219 6.37 -8.50 16.37
C VAL A 219 7.88 -8.58 16.09
N PHE A 220 8.41 -9.79 16.03
CA PHE A 220 9.75 -10.08 15.57
C PHE A 220 9.68 -10.34 14.07
N HIS A 221 10.43 -9.58 13.26
CA HIS A 221 10.40 -9.67 11.80
C HIS A 221 11.79 -9.36 11.22
N LYS A 222 12.36 -10.26 10.40
CA LYS A 222 13.71 -10.16 9.80
C LYS A 222 14.79 -9.54 10.72
N GLY A 223 14.89 -10.05 11.95
CA GLY A 223 15.89 -9.61 12.94
C GLY A 223 15.55 -8.29 13.67
N GLN A 224 14.38 -7.72 13.44
CA GLN A 224 13.87 -6.49 14.09
C GLN A 224 12.74 -6.78 15.07
N GLU A 225 12.53 -5.88 16.03
CA GLU A 225 11.40 -5.91 16.97
C GLU A 225 10.54 -4.66 16.84
N THR A 226 9.25 -4.80 16.57
CA THR A 226 8.27 -3.70 16.60
C THR A 226 7.22 -3.96 17.67
N ARG A 227 7.00 -2.98 18.55
CA ARG A 227 6.15 -3.11 19.74
C ARG A 227 4.83 -2.37 19.56
N PHE A 228 3.76 -3.00 20.01
CA PHE A 228 2.40 -2.49 19.95
C PHE A 228 1.73 -2.54 21.31
N HIS A 229 0.95 -1.52 21.62
CA HIS A 229 -0.07 -1.59 22.66
C HIS A 229 -1.45 -1.80 22.04
N VAL A 230 -2.18 -2.79 22.53
CA VAL A 230 -3.56 -3.09 22.12
C VAL A 230 -4.50 -2.87 23.29
N ASN A 231 -5.58 -2.11 23.06
CA ASN A 231 -6.60 -1.85 24.06
C ASN A 231 -7.63 -2.98 24.11
N GLN A 232 -7.44 -3.92 25.03
CA GLN A 232 -8.27 -5.12 25.15
C GLN A 232 -9.64 -4.89 25.81
N GLN A 233 -9.99 -3.64 26.16
CA GLN A 233 -11.32 -3.26 26.65
C GLN A 233 -12.37 -3.14 25.54
N MET A 234 -11.95 -3.22 24.29
CA MET A 234 -12.77 -3.16 23.08
C MET A 234 -12.30 -4.24 22.09
N GLY A 235 -13.08 -4.50 21.05
CA GLY A 235 -12.63 -5.28 19.89
C GLY A 235 -12.29 -6.75 20.13
N GLY A 236 -12.73 -7.36 21.23
CA GLY A 236 -12.49 -8.78 21.49
C GLY A 236 -13.37 -9.70 20.63
N GLY A 237 -12.83 -10.83 20.18
CA GLY A 237 -13.53 -11.82 19.36
C GLY A 237 -13.60 -11.48 17.87
N THR A 238 -12.61 -10.77 17.35
CA THR A 238 -12.40 -10.47 15.92
C THR A 238 -10.90 -10.35 15.64
N TRP A 239 -10.51 -10.18 14.37
CA TRP A 239 -9.15 -9.86 13.97
C TRP A 239 -8.79 -8.39 14.19
N VAL A 240 -7.61 -8.15 14.77
CA VAL A 240 -7.06 -6.82 15.03
C VAL A 240 -5.73 -6.66 14.30
N TYR A 241 -5.67 -5.78 13.30
CA TYR A 241 -4.48 -5.52 12.49
C TYR A 241 -3.41 -4.74 13.28
N LEU A 242 -2.19 -5.26 13.31
CA LEU A 242 -1.03 -4.57 13.92
C LEU A 242 -0.18 -3.83 12.88
N GLY A 243 -0.07 -4.38 11.67
CA GLY A 243 0.83 -3.89 10.63
C GLY A 243 1.18 -5.00 9.64
N THR A 244 1.90 -4.63 8.58
CA THR A 244 2.47 -5.56 7.61
C THR A 244 3.99 -5.58 7.76
N PHE A 245 4.56 -6.78 7.86
CA PHE A 245 5.97 -6.97 8.16
C PHE A 245 6.60 -7.99 7.21
N ALA A 246 7.89 -7.84 6.97
CA ALA A 246 8.67 -8.78 6.17
C ALA A 246 9.07 -9.98 7.04
N PHE A 247 8.81 -11.20 6.57
CA PHE A 247 9.25 -12.43 7.22
C PHE A 247 10.12 -13.25 6.28
N ASP A 248 11.06 -14.01 6.86
CA ASP A 248 11.79 -15.03 6.14
C ASP A 248 10.96 -16.31 6.06
N LYS A 249 11.21 -17.15 5.05
CA LYS A 249 10.63 -18.50 4.98
C LYS A 249 11.03 -19.33 6.19
N GLY A 250 10.10 -20.18 6.60
CA GLY A 250 10.30 -21.19 7.64
C GLY A 250 9.85 -20.71 9.03
N CYS A 251 10.39 -21.37 10.05
CA CYS A 251 9.97 -21.21 11.44
C CYS A 251 11.20 -20.92 12.29
N ASN A 252 11.37 -19.66 12.70
CA ASN A 252 12.51 -19.22 13.49
C ASN A 252 12.09 -18.14 14.51
N ILE A 253 12.95 -17.86 15.48
CA ILE A 253 12.65 -16.92 16.59
C ILE A 253 12.55 -15.45 16.14
N TYR A 254 13.03 -15.12 14.94
CA TYR A 254 12.91 -13.81 14.30
C TYR A 254 11.62 -13.68 13.48
N ASN A 255 10.82 -14.75 13.39
CA ASN A 255 9.50 -14.78 12.78
C ASN A 255 8.47 -15.15 13.85
N ARG A 256 8.06 -14.19 14.69
CA ARG A 256 7.06 -14.48 15.74
C ARG A 256 6.37 -13.24 16.26
N VAL A 257 5.25 -13.46 16.94
CA VAL A 257 4.60 -12.46 17.79
C VAL A 257 4.68 -12.91 19.25
N VAL A 258 5.06 -12.01 20.15
CA VAL A 258 5.10 -12.27 21.59
C VAL A 258 4.10 -11.36 22.30
N LEU A 259 3.20 -11.93 23.10
CA LEU A 259 2.31 -11.19 23.99
C LEU A 259 2.80 -11.31 25.43
N THR A 260 3.14 -10.19 26.07
CA THR A 260 3.59 -10.18 27.46
C THR A 260 2.43 -9.88 28.41
N ASN A 261 2.54 -10.31 29.67
CA ASN A 261 1.60 -9.88 30.72
C ASN A 261 1.96 -8.52 31.34
N HIS A 262 2.87 -7.76 30.73
CA HIS A 262 3.23 -6.43 31.20
C HIS A 262 2.08 -5.45 30.97
N SER A 263 1.79 -4.61 31.97
CA SER A 263 0.88 -3.47 31.84
C SER A 263 1.04 -2.53 33.02
N LYS A 264 0.83 -1.23 32.77
CA LYS A 264 0.85 -0.21 33.83
C LYS A 264 -0.37 -0.31 34.75
N ARG A 265 -1.42 -1.04 34.33
CA ARG A 265 -2.68 -1.23 35.05
C ARG A 265 -2.76 -2.62 35.69
N ARG A 266 -3.52 -2.72 36.78
CA ARG A 266 -3.92 -4.03 37.34
C ARG A 266 -5.17 -4.51 36.60
N GLY A 267 -5.13 -5.72 36.07
CA GLY A 267 -6.21 -6.29 35.28
C GLY A 267 -5.84 -7.64 34.70
N PHE A 268 -6.46 -7.98 33.58
CA PHE A 268 -6.17 -9.19 32.81
C PHE A 268 -5.64 -8.83 31.43
N VAL A 269 -4.62 -9.57 31.01
CA VAL A 269 -4.22 -9.71 29.61
C VAL A 269 -4.86 -10.98 29.10
N THR A 270 -5.46 -10.92 27.92
CA THR A 270 -6.11 -12.05 27.25
C THR A 270 -5.45 -12.33 25.91
N ALA A 271 -5.53 -13.57 25.46
CA ALA A 271 -4.90 -14.03 24.23
C ALA A 271 -5.76 -15.10 23.56
N ASP A 272 -5.62 -15.26 22.25
CA ASP A 272 -6.31 -16.24 21.43
C ASP A 272 -5.35 -16.63 20.29
N ALA A 273 -5.71 -16.41 19.03
CA ALA A 273 -4.87 -16.66 17.86
C ALA A 273 -4.13 -15.42 17.29
N VAL A 274 -3.10 -15.70 16.47
CA VAL A 274 -2.39 -14.73 15.63
C VAL A 274 -2.38 -15.22 14.19
N ARG A 275 -2.72 -14.34 13.24
CA ARG A 275 -2.82 -14.62 11.81
C ARG A 275 -1.80 -13.78 11.03
N PHE A 276 -1.08 -14.44 10.12
CA PHE A 276 -0.06 -13.88 9.25
C PHE A 276 -0.50 -14.03 7.80
N GLY A 277 -0.74 -12.92 7.10
CA GLY A 277 -1.17 -12.90 5.71
C GLY A 277 -2.70 -12.75 5.52
N GLY A 278 -3.10 -12.43 4.29
CA GLY A 278 -4.49 -12.20 3.89
C GLY A 278 -5.24 -13.45 3.46
N GLY A 279 -4.55 -14.45 2.91
CA GLY A 279 -5.11 -15.76 2.57
C GLY A 279 -6.03 -15.80 1.35
N MET A 280 -6.46 -17.02 1.04
CA MET A 280 -7.46 -17.29 0.00
C MET A 280 -8.88 -17.29 0.57
N GLY A 281 -9.87 -17.00 -0.28
CA GLY A 281 -11.28 -17.12 0.05
C GLY A 281 -11.64 -18.56 0.44
N ASN A 282 -12.32 -18.71 1.57
CA ASN A 282 -12.61 -20.02 2.18
C ASN A 282 -14.08 -20.21 2.59
N ILE A 283 -14.98 -19.27 2.26
CA ILE A 283 -16.41 -19.39 2.56
C ILE A 283 -17.15 -20.04 1.39
N VAL A 284 -17.83 -21.16 1.66
CA VAL A 284 -18.55 -21.93 0.63
C VAL A 284 -19.87 -21.27 0.27
N ARG A 285 -20.10 -21.06 -1.03
CA ARG A 285 -21.38 -20.65 -1.62
C ARG A 285 -21.68 -21.54 -2.83
N GLY A 286 -22.88 -22.10 -2.90
CA GLY A 286 -23.26 -22.99 -4.01
C GLY A 286 -22.37 -24.23 -4.17
N GLY A 287 -21.79 -24.74 -3.07
CA GLY A 287 -20.90 -25.90 -3.09
C GLY A 287 -19.43 -25.60 -3.42
N GLN A 288 -19.05 -24.35 -3.65
CA GLN A 288 -17.68 -23.96 -4.00
C GLN A 288 -17.24 -22.66 -3.31
N VAL A 289 -15.93 -22.43 -3.22
CA VAL A 289 -15.34 -21.13 -2.86
C VAL A 289 -15.11 -20.29 -4.11
N SER A 290 -14.74 -19.01 -3.96
CA SER A 290 -14.51 -18.11 -5.10
C SER A 290 -13.28 -18.48 -5.95
N GLY A 291 -12.30 -19.19 -5.37
CA GLY A 291 -11.01 -19.47 -5.99
C GLY A 291 -10.05 -18.28 -6.02
N LEU A 292 -10.40 -17.14 -5.40
CA LEU A 292 -9.62 -15.91 -5.42
C LEU A 292 -9.05 -15.57 -4.04
N PRO A 293 -8.00 -14.73 -3.96
CA PRO A 293 -7.52 -14.16 -2.70
C PRO A 293 -8.65 -13.45 -1.96
N ARG A 294 -8.70 -13.59 -0.63
CA ARG A 294 -9.81 -13.08 0.22
C ARG A 294 -10.01 -11.56 0.10
N THR A 295 -8.92 -10.82 -0.14
CA THR A 295 -8.94 -9.36 -0.39
C THR A 295 -9.79 -8.97 -1.62
N LEU A 296 -9.99 -9.89 -2.57
CA LEU A 296 -10.78 -9.64 -3.78
C LEU A 296 -12.26 -9.97 -3.60
N GLU A 297 -12.66 -10.61 -2.51
CA GLU A 297 -14.03 -10.99 -2.23
C GLU A 297 -14.84 -9.82 -1.62
N GLY A 298 -16.17 -9.94 -1.71
CA GLY A 298 -17.11 -9.06 -1.03
C GLY A 298 -16.96 -9.07 0.48
N ALA A 299 -17.36 -7.97 1.12
CA ALA A 299 -17.29 -7.77 2.56
C ALA A 299 -18.01 -8.88 3.35
N ARG A 300 -19.09 -9.45 2.80
CA ARG A 300 -19.85 -10.55 3.42
C ARG A 300 -18.96 -11.69 3.89
N TYR A 301 -18.01 -12.11 3.06
CA TYR A 301 -17.19 -13.29 3.32
C TYR A 301 -16.13 -12.98 4.38
N TYR A 302 -15.49 -11.82 4.27
CA TYR A 302 -14.52 -11.37 5.26
C TYR A 302 -15.17 -11.12 6.63
N THR A 303 -16.35 -10.51 6.71
CA THR A 303 -17.00 -10.25 8.00
C THR A 303 -17.40 -11.55 8.70
N GLN A 304 -17.78 -12.60 7.95
CA GLN A 304 -17.96 -13.94 8.51
C GLN A 304 -16.62 -14.49 9.03
N TRP A 305 -15.56 -14.41 8.22
CA TRP A 305 -14.22 -14.85 8.62
C TRP A 305 -13.67 -14.10 9.84
N ALA A 306 -14.06 -12.83 10.01
CA ALA A 306 -13.74 -11.98 11.15
C ALA A 306 -14.66 -12.19 12.37
N GLY A 307 -15.55 -13.18 12.32
CA GLY A 307 -16.37 -13.58 13.46
C GLY A 307 -17.61 -12.74 13.71
N ALA A 308 -18.02 -11.92 12.74
CA ALA A 308 -19.24 -11.14 12.88
C ALA A 308 -20.46 -12.07 13.07
N PRO A 309 -21.43 -11.68 13.92
CA PRO A 309 -22.62 -12.49 14.13
C PRO A 309 -23.47 -12.56 12.87
N ARG A 310 -24.30 -13.61 12.75
CA ARG A 310 -25.07 -13.89 11.52
C ARG A 310 -25.89 -12.70 11.02
N TYR A 311 -26.55 -11.96 11.93
CA TYR A 311 -27.37 -10.79 11.56
C TYR A 311 -26.57 -9.60 11.00
N VAL A 312 -25.25 -9.58 11.23
CA VAL A 312 -24.32 -8.61 10.63
C VAL A 312 -23.83 -9.11 9.27
N VAL A 313 -23.51 -10.40 9.17
CA VAL A 313 -23.02 -11.04 7.93
C VAL A 313 -24.11 -11.06 6.85
N SER A 314 -25.35 -11.36 7.23
CA SER A 314 -26.43 -11.58 6.27
C SER A 314 -27.80 -11.18 6.81
N LYS A 315 -28.41 -10.18 6.16
CA LYS A 315 -29.81 -9.80 6.38
C LYS A 315 -30.77 -10.64 5.56
N SER A 316 -30.32 -11.16 4.41
CA SER A 316 -31.10 -12.03 3.55
C SER A 316 -31.13 -13.49 4.01
N ASN A 317 -30.49 -13.78 5.15
CA ASN A 317 -30.25 -15.14 5.66
C ASN A 317 -29.66 -16.09 4.61
N GLY A 318 -28.72 -15.61 3.81
CA GLY A 318 -27.97 -16.45 2.86
C GLY A 318 -28.58 -16.55 1.48
N THR A 319 -29.67 -15.85 1.19
CA THR A 319 -30.36 -15.96 -0.10
C THR A 319 -29.87 -14.95 -1.14
N ASN A 320 -29.23 -13.86 -0.72
CA ASN A 320 -28.77 -12.78 -1.59
C ASN A 320 -27.44 -12.17 -1.12
N ASP A 321 -26.33 -12.65 -1.67
CA ASP A 321 -24.97 -12.21 -1.29
C ASP A 321 -24.68 -10.79 -1.68
N TYR A 322 -25.20 -10.33 -2.82
CA TYR A 322 -24.98 -8.97 -3.27
C TYR A 322 -25.58 -7.96 -2.28
N ASN A 323 -26.84 -8.19 -1.87
CA ASN A 323 -27.48 -7.34 -0.88
C ASN A 323 -26.79 -7.46 0.49
N ASP A 324 -26.37 -8.66 0.87
CA ASP A 324 -25.65 -8.86 2.13
C ASP A 324 -24.28 -8.17 2.15
N ASP A 325 -23.53 -8.22 1.05
CA ASP A 325 -22.26 -7.51 0.88
C ASP A 325 -22.41 -5.99 1.05
N ILE A 326 -23.41 -5.38 0.42
CA ILE A 326 -23.68 -3.94 0.55
C ILE A 326 -24.04 -3.59 2.01
N ASN A 327 -24.90 -4.38 2.66
CA ASN A 327 -25.36 -4.08 4.02
C ASN A 327 -24.28 -4.36 5.09
N THR A 328 -23.52 -5.45 4.95
CA THR A 328 -22.62 -5.95 5.99
C THR A 328 -21.51 -4.95 6.32
N ARG A 329 -21.05 -4.13 5.37
CA ARG A 329 -20.03 -3.08 5.59
C ARG A 329 -20.43 -2.11 6.70
N SER A 330 -21.67 -1.62 6.63
CA SER A 330 -22.24 -0.71 7.64
C SER A 330 -22.61 -1.43 8.93
N LEU A 331 -23.15 -2.65 8.84
CA LEU A 331 -23.54 -3.43 10.01
C LEU A 331 -22.33 -3.87 10.84
N TYR A 332 -21.23 -4.25 10.18
CA TYR A 332 -19.96 -4.61 10.79
C TYR A 332 -19.36 -3.41 11.52
N THR A 333 -19.38 -2.24 10.87
CA THR A 333 -18.98 -0.98 11.51
C THR A 333 -19.79 -0.69 12.78
N ASN A 334 -21.11 -0.79 12.70
CA ASN A 334 -22.00 -0.57 13.85
C ASN A 334 -21.79 -1.62 14.96
N TRP A 335 -21.53 -2.88 14.60
CA TRP A 335 -21.24 -3.95 15.57
C TRP A 335 -19.92 -3.72 16.28
N LEU A 336 -18.86 -3.33 15.56
CA LEU A 336 -17.60 -2.96 16.18
C LEU A 336 -17.76 -1.77 17.12
N ALA A 337 -18.53 -0.76 16.70
CA ALA A 337 -18.64 0.49 17.43
C ALA A 337 -19.76 0.57 18.48
N GLY A 338 -20.68 -0.38 18.50
CA GLY A 338 -21.73 -0.46 19.52
C GLY A 338 -21.14 -0.46 20.94
N GLY A 339 -21.67 0.41 21.79
CA GLY A 339 -21.26 0.59 23.19
C GLY A 339 -20.06 1.52 23.35
N SER A 340 -19.54 2.09 22.24
CA SER A 340 -18.55 3.16 22.29
C SER A 340 -19.19 4.50 22.66
N PRO A 341 -18.39 5.54 22.96
CA PRO A 341 -18.92 6.88 23.19
C PRO A 341 -19.68 7.49 22.01
N TYR A 342 -19.47 7.03 20.78
CA TYR A 342 -20.15 7.54 19.58
C TYR A 342 -21.46 6.80 19.26
N ILE A 343 -21.55 5.52 19.64
CA ILE A 343 -22.75 4.67 19.46
C ILE A 343 -23.09 3.98 20.80
N PRO A 344 -23.50 4.74 21.84
CA PRO A 344 -23.66 4.19 23.19
C PRO A 344 -24.87 3.28 23.37
N ASN A 345 -25.90 3.42 22.52
CA ASN A 345 -27.21 2.79 22.69
C ASN A 345 -27.34 1.44 21.94
N LYS A 346 -26.26 0.96 21.31
CA LYS A 346 -26.20 -0.36 20.68
C LYS A 346 -25.21 -1.24 21.40
N GLU A 347 -25.51 -2.52 21.53
CA GLU A 347 -24.51 -3.50 21.94
C GLU A 347 -23.49 -3.73 20.83
N GLY A 348 -22.23 -3.95 21.20
CA GLY A 348 -21.13 -4.14 20.25
C GLY A 348 -19.78 -4.25 20.94
N LEU A 349 -18.71 -4.12 20.15
CA LEU A 349 -17.33 -4.30 20.61
C LEU A 349 -16.66 -3.03 21.11
N LYS A 350 -17.40 -1.92 21.26
CA LYS A 350 -16.96 -0.66 21.89
C LYS A 350 -15.77 0.05 21.23
N VAL A 351 -15.45 -0.28 19.98
CA VAL A 351 -14.41 0.42 19.21
C VAL A 351 -14.92 1.82 18.87
N PRO A 352 -14.24 2.92 19.20
CA PRO A 352 -14.76 4.28 19.04
C PRO A 352 -14.63 4.77 17.58
N ILE A 353 -15.22 4.05 16.62
CA ILE A 353 -15.29 4.46 15.22
C ILE A 353 -16.16 5.70 15.12
N GLU A 354 -15.65 6.75 14.47
CA GLU A 354 -16.33 8.05 14.41
C GLU A 354 -16.67 8.53 13.00
N LEU A 355 -16.19 7.86 11.95
CA LEU A 355 -16.54 8.16 10.57
C LEU A 355 -16.40 6.92 9.69
N THR A 356 -17.26 6.82 8.67
CA THR A 356 -17.20 5.79 7.64
C THR A 356 -17.05 6.39 6.24
N LEU A 357 -16.35 5.68 5.36
CA LEU A 357 -16.25 6.02 3.94
C LEU A 357 -16.16 4.77 3.08
N GLY A 358 -17.09 4.64 2.14
CA GLY A 358 -16.95 3.74 1.00
C GLY A 358 -16.25 4.44 -0.16
N VAL A 359 -15.18 3.85 -0.69
CA VAL A 359 -14.47 4.34 -1.88
C VAL A 359 -14.85 3.49 -3.09
N HIS A 360 -15.65 4.08 -3.97
CA HIS A 360 -16.25 3.44 -5.15
C HIS A 360 -15.71 4.08 -6.44
N SER A 361 -16.05 3.49 -7.59
CA SER A 361 -16.02 4.15 -8.89
C SER A 361 -17.34 3.85 -9.60
N ASP A 362 -17.74 4.68 -10.57
CA ASP A 362 -19.08 4.64 -11.13
C ASP A 362 -19.09 4.21 -12.61
N ALA A 363 -20.28 4.12 -13.21
CA ALA A 363 -20.53 3.62 -14.55
C ALA A 363 -21.22 4.65 -15.47
N GLY A 364 -20.65 5.85 -15.56
CA GLY A 364 -21.07 6.87 -16.54
C GLY A 364 -20.20 6.85 -17.79
N VAL A 365 -20.71 7.33 -18.92
CA VAL A 365 -19.94 7.41 -20.17
C VAL A 365 -20.15 8.79 -20.83
N LYS A 366 -19.10 9.35 -21.45
CA LYS A 366 -19.18 10.53 -22.32
C LYS A 366 -18.47 10.34 -23.67
N ALA A 367 -19.22 10.48 -24.75
CA ALA A 367 -18.71 10.28 -26.12
C ALA A 367 -17.75 11.39 -26.59
N ASP A 368 -17.79 12.57 -25.94
CA ASP A 368 -16.93 13.72 -26.26
C ASP A 368 -15.49 13.58 -25.73
N GLY A 369 -15.15 12.45 -25.11
CA GLY A 369 -13.83 12.17 -24.55
C GLY A 369 -13.53 12.91 -23.23
N THR A 370 -14.46 13.71 -22.71
CA THR A 370 -14.28 14.39 -21.43
C THR A 370 -14.51 13.45 -20.25
N THR A 371 -14.08 13.86 -19.06
CA THR A 371 -14.29 13.08 -17.84
C THR A 371 -15.75 13.13 -17.37
N VAL A 372 -16.27 12.04 -16.82
CA VAL A 372 -17.49 12.01 -16.01
C VAL A 372 -17.17 12.59 -14.63
N GLY A 373 -16.08 12.11 -14.04
CA GLY A 373 -15.50 12.64 -12.82
C GLY A 373 -16.26 12.29 -11.53
N THR A 374 -15.88 12.97 -10.45
CA THR A 374 -16.19 12.56 -9.08
C THR A 374 -17.63 12.88 -8.66
N LEU A 375 -18.27 11.97 -7.93
CA LEU A 375 -19.54 12.16 -7.22
C LEU A 375 -19.33 11.75 -5.76
N SER A 376 -20.07 12.33 -4.83
CA SER A 376 -20.22 11.74 -3.49
C SER A 376 -21.69 11.52 -3.16
N ILE A 377 -21.97 10.49 -2.38
CA ILE A 377 -23.31 10.11 -1.96
C ILE A 377 -23.38 10.22 -0.44
N CYS A 378 -24.47 10.82 0.04
CA CYS A 378 -24.88 10.76 1.44
C CYS A 378 -26.35 10.38 1.53
N THR A 379 -26.84 10.13 2.75
CA THR A 379 -28.28 9.96 3.01
C THR A 379 -28.65 10.84 4.18
N THR A 380 -29.49 11.86 3.97
CA THR A 380 -30.00 12.75 5.03
C THR A 380 -31.51 12.71 5.18
N GLN A 381 -32.23 12.40 4.09
CA GLN A 381 -33.70 12.39 4.06
C GLN A 381 -34.34 11.07 4.53
N GLN A 382 -33.56 9.99 4.63
CA GLN A 382 -34.02 8.69 5.11
C GLN A 382 -33.20 8.22 6.32
N GLY A 383 -33.85 7.45 7.20
CA GLY A 383 -33.26 7.03 8.48
C GLY A 383 -33.46 8.07 9.59
N ASN A 384 -32.72 7.90 10.69
CA ASN A 384 -32.85 8.81 11.84
C ASN A 384 -32.26 10.18 11.51
N PRO A 385 -32.90 11.31 11.88
CA PRO A 385 -32.36 12.66 11.61
C PRO A 385 -31.05 12.94 12.37
N THR A 386 -30.73 12.13 13.36
CA THR A 386 -29.48 12.15 14.12
C THR A 386 -28.76 10.80 14.09
N LEU A 387 -27.48 10.84 14.42
CA LEU A 387 -26.51 9.76 14.43
C LEU A 387 -26.10 9.48 15.89
N GLY A 388 -26.08 8.21 16.28
CA GLY A 388 -25.54 7.72 17.55
C GLY A 388 -25.94 8.59 18.76
N THR A 389 -24.99 9.40 19.23
CA THR A 389 -25.15 10.35 20.36
C THR A 389 -25.99 11.61 20.10
N GLY A 390 -26.80 11.62 19.04
CA GLY A 390 -27.61 12.79 18.65
C GLY A 390 -26.89 13.78 17.73
N LEU A 391 -25.75 13.43 17.13
CA LEU A 391 -25.08 14.26 16.12
C LEU A 391 -25.99 14.40 14.89
N SER A 392 -26.15 15.59 14.33
CA SER A 392 -26.97 15.78 13.12
C SER A 392 -26.44 14.93 11.96
N ARG A 393 -27.35 14.23 11.27
CA ARG A 393 -27.02 13.46 10.06
C ARG A 393 -26.49 14.35 8.92
N ASN A 394 -26.75 15.65 8.98
CA ASN A 394 -26.19 16.63 8.03
C ASN A 394 -24.65 16.66 8.04
N ALA A 395 -23.98 16.19 9.11
CA ALA A 395 -22.53 16.02 9.13
C ALA A 395 -22.03 15.16 7.95
N SER A 396 -22.79 14.13 7.56
CA SER A 396 -22.50 13.29 6.38
C SER A 396 -22.55 14.07 5.07
N GLN A 397 -23.50 14.99 4.91
CA GLN A 397 -23.60 15.81 3.70
C GLN A 397 -22.47 16.84 3.62
N VAL A 398 -22.08 17.44 4.75
CA VAL A 398 -20.90 18.33 4.81
C VAL A 398 -19.63 17.57 4.41
N PHE A 399 -19.45 16.35 4.95
CA PHE A 399 -18.32 15.50 4.58
C PHE A 399 -18.31 15.13 3.09
N ALA A 400 -19.45 14.71 2.54
CA ALA A 400 -19.60 14.39 1.13
C ALA A 400 -19.24 15.58 0.21
N ASN A 401 -19.66 16.80 0.57
CA ASN A 401 -19.30 18.01 -0.17
C ASN A 401 -17.79 18.27 -0.13
N GLN A 402 -17.17 18.14 1.05
CA GLN A 402 -15.73 18.32 1.22
C GLN A 402 -14.93 17.34 0.35
N LEU A 403 -15.36 16.08 0.26
CA LEU A 403 -14.72 15.07 -0.58
C LEU A 403 -14.68 15.51 -2.05
N VAL A 404 -15.82 15.91 -2.63
CA VAL A 404 -15.92 16.30 -4.04
C VAL A 404 -15.14 17.59 -4.32
N THR A 405 -15.33 18.62 -3.49
CA THR A 405 -14.68 19.91 -3.68
C THR A 405 -13.16 19.80 -3.57
N ASN A 406 -12.65 19.06 -2.57
CA ASN A 406 -11.21 18.91 -2.40
C ASN A 406 -10.59 18.02 -3.49
N ALA A 407 -11.28 16.96 -3.92
CA ALA A 407 -10.80 16.09 -5.00
C ALA A 407 -10.58 16.90 -6.28
N LYS A 408 -11.58 17.70 -6.70
CA LYS A 408 -11.45 18.59 -7.85
C LYS A 408 -10.28 19.56 -7.69
N ARG A 409 -10.24 20.31 -6.57
CA ARG A 409 -9.19 21.28 -6.29
C ARG A 409 -7.79 20.66 -6.39
N ASP A 410 -7.60 19.49 -5.80
CA ASP A 410 -6.29 18.84 -5.72
C ASP A 410 -5.87 18.22 -7.06
N ILE A 411 -6.80 17.59 -7.79
CA ILE A 411 -6.54 17.03 -9.12
C ILE A 411 -6.21 18.13 -10.12
N GLU A 412 -7.03 19.18 -10.20
CA GLU A 412 -6.80 20.32 -11.09
C GLU A 412 -5.52 21.07 -10.69
N GLY A 413 -5.31 21.26 -9.39
CA GLY A 413 -4.13 21.91 -8.84
C GLY A 413 -2.82 21.18 -9.15
N THR A 414 -2.84 19.84 -9.13
CA THR A 414 -1.66 18.99 -9.34
C THR A 414 -1.36 18.79 -10.82
N PHE A 415 -2.36 18.38 -11.61
CA PHE A 415 -2.13 17.96 -13.00
C PHE A 415 -2.40 19.06 -14.02
N LYS A 416 -2.95 20.20 -13.59
CA LYS A 416 -3.33 21.32 -14.49
C LYS A 416 -4.28 20.88 -15.61
N LYS A 417 -5.13 19.88 -15.31
CA LYS A 417 -6.18 19.37 -16.20
C LYS A 417 -7.54 19.63 -15.56
N VAL A 418 -8.56 19.95 -16.36
CA VAL A 418 -9.93 20.13 -15.88
C VAL A 418 -10.47 18.79 -15.35
N TRP A 419 -11.08 18.81 -14.17
CA TRP A 419 -11.70 17.64 -13.56
C TRP A 419 -13.19 17.89 -13.32
N ASN A 420 -14.02 17.04 -13.92
CA ASN A 420 -15.48 17.16 -13.78
C ASN A 420 -15.95 16.62 -12.42
N THR A 421 -17.07 17.18 -11.94
CA THR A 421 -17.73 16.72 -10.72
C THR A 421 -19.23 16.68 -10.94
N ARG A 422 -19.89 15.70 -10.34
CA ARG A 422 -21.35 15.54 -10.37
C ARG A 422 -22.04 15.96 -9.08
N GLY A 423 -21.29 16.65 -8.20
CA GLY A 423 -21.79 17.19 -6.93
C GLY A 423 -21.99 16.12 -5.86
N VAL A 424 -22.91 16.40 -4.94
CA VAL A 424 -23.32 15.47 -3.88
C VAL A 424 -24.74 15.01 -4.14
N LYS A 425 -24.93 13.69 -4.16
CA LYS A 425 -26.24 13.06 -4.27
C LYS A 425 -26.74 12.65 -2.90
N ASP A 426 -27.84 13.24 -2.45
CA ASP A 426 -28.57 12.77 -1.28
C ASP A 426 -29.55 11.67 -1.70
N ALA A 427 -29.18 10.41 -1.49
CA ALA A 427 -29.94 9.27 -1.92
C ALA A 427 -29.86 8.11 -0.92
N ASN A 428 -30.84 7.22 -0.99
CA ASN A 428 -31.07 6.19 0.00
C ASN A 428 -30.16 4.95 -0.17
N TYR A 429 -28.85 5.09 0.02
CA TYR A 429 -27.88 4.00 -0.10
C TYR A 429 -27.65 3.36 1.27
N SER A 430 -27.56 2.03 1.32
CA SER A 430 -27.44 1.34 2.62
C SER A 430 -26.14 1.72 3.34
N GLU A 431 -25.05 1.89 2.58
CA GLU A 431 -23.71 2.26 3.07
C GLU A 431 -23.64 3.65 3.70
N THR A 432 -24.59 4.53 3.39
CA THR A 432 -24.65 5.90 3.94
C THR A 432 -25.87 6.13 4.85
N ARG A 433 -26.89 5.27 4.76
CA ARG A 433 -28.06 5.29 5.64
C ARG A 433 -27.79 4.60 6.97
N LEU A 434 -27.24 3.38 6.92
CA LEU A 434 -27.18 2.47 8.07
C LEU A 434 -26.11 2.80 9.11
N PRO A 435 -24.95 3.40 8.79
CA PRO A 435 -24.02 3.83 9.82
C PRO A 435 -24.66 4.78 10.83
N GLU A 436 -24.32 4.63 12.11
CA GLU A 436 -24.74 5.56 13.17
C GLU A 436 -23.70 6.64 13.49
N VAL A 437 -22.76 6.85 12.57
CA VAL A 437 -21.73 7.89 12.59
C VAL A 437 -21.69 8.55 11.21
N PRO A 438 -21.06 9.74 11.06
CA PRO A 438 -20.92 10.38 9.76
C PRO A 438 -20.38 9.41 8.69
N SER A 439 -21.02 9.40 7.53
CA SER A 439 -20.78 8.40 6.48
C SER A 439 -21.03 8.96 5.09
N ALA A 440 -20.17 8.62 4.14
CA ALA A 440 -20.35 8.94 2.73
C ALA A 440 -19.87 7.79 1.84
N ILE A 441 -20.31 7.79 0.58
CA ILE A 441 -19.61 7.11 -0.51
C ILE A 441 -18.93 8.20 -1.35
N ILE A 442 -17.71 7.95 -1.80
CA ILE A 442 -17.11 8.70 -2.91
C ILE A 442 -17.03 7.80 -4.13
N GLU A 443 -17.71 8.22 -5.19
CA GLU A 443 -17.51 7.69 -6.55
C GLU A 443 -16.34 8.46 -7.15
N THR A 444 -15.17 7.84 -7.12
CA THR A 444 -13.89 8.49 -7.44
C THR A 444 -13.84 9.05 -8.85
N LEU A 445 -14.26 8.24 -9.82
CA LEU A 445 -14.35 8.53 -11.25
C LEU A 445 -15.35 7.57 -11.90
N SER A 446 -15.56 7.65 -13.23
CA SER A 446 -16.27 6.59 -13.95
C SER A 446 -15.33 5.55 -14.57
N HIS A 447 -15.38 4.29 -14.13
CA HIS A 447 -14.52 3.24 -14.66
C HIS A 447 -14.95 2.73 -16.04
N GLN A 448 -16.15 3.11 -16.51
CA GLN A 448 -16.62 2.81 -17.87
C GLN A 448 -16.31 3.92 -18.87
N ASN A 449 -15.76 5.06 -18.43
CA ASN A 449 -15.40 6.15 -19.31
C ASN A 449 -13.89 6.16 -19.57
N PHE A 450 -13.49 6.05 -20.83
CA PHE A 450 -12.07 6.05 -21.19
C PHE A 450 -11.35 7.32 -20.74
N GLY A 451 -11.97 8.50 -20.88
CA GLY A 451 -11.40 9.78 -20.45
C GLY A 451 -11.08 9.82 -18.95
N ASP A 452 -11.89 9.17 -18.12
CA ASP A 452 -11.61 8.99 -16.69
C ASP A 452 -10.48 7.98 -16.49
N MET A 453 -10.55 6.82 -17.15
CA MET A 453 -9.59 5.73 -16.95
C MET A 453 -8.17 6.05 -17.43
N ARG A 454 -8.00 6.96 -18.40
CA ARG A 454 -6.69 7.51 -18.78
C ARG A 454 -5.96 8.15 -17.59
N LEU A 455 -6.71 8.80 -16.70
CA LEU A 455 -6.18 9.34 -15.45
C LEU A 455 -6.21 8.27 -14.36
N GLY A 456 -7.32 7.53 -14.27
CA GLY A 456 -7.59 6.54 -13.25
C GLY A 456 -6.52 5.47 -13.12
N GLN A 457 -5.97 4.99 -14.23
CA GLN A 457 -4.94 3.93 -14.22
C GLN A 457 -3.55 4.43 -13.84
N ASP A 458 -3.28 5.74 -13.90
CA ASP A 458 -1.99 6.31 -13.52
C ASP A 458 -1.83 6.32 -11.98
N PRO A 459 -0.78 5.71 -11.41
CA PRO A 459 -0.56 5.71 -9.96
C PRO A 459 -0.45 7.10 -9.34
N ASN A 460 0.04 8.11 -10.07
CA ASN A 460 0.14 9.48 -9.58
C ASN A 460 -1.24 10.09 -9.34
N PHE A 461 -2.24 9.76 -10.18
CA PHE A 461 -3.63 10.14 -9.97
C PHE A 461 -4.18 9.48 -8.70
N LYS A 462 -3.96 8.17 -8.54
CA LYS A 462 -4.42 7.41 -7.37
C LYS A 462 -3.83 7.98 -6.07
N PHE A 463 -2.54 8.31 -6.06
CA PHE A 463 -1.89 8.98 -4.92
C PHE A 463 -2.51 10.35 -4.62
N THR A 464 -2.71 11.17 -5.65
CA THR A 464 -3.28 12.53 -5.50
C THR A 464 -4.71 12.49 -4.95
N LEU A 465 -5.53 11.60 -5.49
CA LEU A 465 -6.90 11.38 -5.04
C LEU A 465 -6.95 10.84 -3.61
N ALA A 466 -6.15 9.82 -3.28
CA ALA A 466 -6.05 9.29 -1.92
C ALA A 466 -5.61 10.38 -0.92
N ARG A 467 -4.62 11.21 -1.30
CA ARG A 467 -4.19 12.35 -0.49
C ARG A 467 -5.31 13.36 -0.29
N SER A 468 -6.13 13.63 -1.31
CA SER A 468 -7.29 14.51 -1.18
C SER A 468 -8.35 13.97 -0.22
N ILE A 469 -8.63 12.66 -0.29
CA ILE A 469 -9.55 11.96 0.62
C ILE A 469 -9.02 12.02 2.06
N TYR A 470 -7.74 11.70 2.28
CA TYR A 470 -7.08 11.81 3.58
C TYR A 470 -7.24 13.22 4.18
N LYS A 471 -6.94 14.27 3.39
CA LYS A 471 -7.06 15.67 3.85
C LYS A 471 -8.50 16.03 4.18
N SER A 472 -9.47 15.51 3.43
CA SER A 472 -10.89 15.72 3.71
C SER A 472 -11.31 15.05 5.03
N ILE A 473 -10.89 13.81 5.28
CA ILE A 473 -11.11 13.12 6.56
C ILE A 473 -10.48 13.91 7.71
N LEU A 474 -9.21 14.28 7.61
CA LEU A 474 -8.50 15.04 8.63
C LEU A 474 -9.23 16.35 8.99
N ARG A 475 -9.56 17.17 7.99
CA ARG A 475 -10.26 18.45 8.18
C ARG A 475 -11.65 18.26 8.78
N HIS A 476 -12.39 17.27 8.28
CA HIS A 476 -13.75 16.99 8.76
C HIS A 476 -13.72 16.56 10.22
N THR A 477 -12.88 15.58 10.56
CA THR A 477 -12.69 15.10 11.93
C THR A 477 -12.21 16.22 12.85
N ALA A 478 -11.23 17.02 12.44
CA ALA A 478 -10.75 18.16 13.23
C ALA A 478 -11.87 19.18 13.52
N SER A 479 -12.73 19.45 12.53
CA SER A 479 -13.92 20.30 12.70
C SER A 479 -14.92 19.72 13.70
N LEU A 480 -15.25 18.43 13.60
CA LEU A 480 -16.17 17.74 14.53
C LEU A 480 -15.65 17.73 15.97
N HIS A 481 -14.33 17.80 16.18
CA HIS A 481 -13.70 17.88 17.50
C HIS A 481 -13.33 19.30 17.93
N LYS A 482 -13.52 20.31 17.07
CA LYS A 482 -13.05 21.70 17.28
C LYS A 482 -11.56 21.77 17.63
N ARG A 483 -10.72 21.07 16.86
CA ARG A 483 -9.27 21.03 17.06
C ARG A 483 -8.52 21.58 15.85
N PRO A 484 -7.30 22.13 16.03
CA PRO A 484 -6.40 22.40 14.92
C PRO A 484 -6.04 21.09 14.21
N TYR A 485 -5.54 21.22 12.98
CA TYR A 485 -5.02 20.09 12.21
C TYR A 485 -3.76 20.51 11.44
N ILE A 486 -2.89 19.53 11.19
CA ILE A 486 -1.71 19.65 10.32
C ILE A 486 -1.73 18.47 9.35
N VAL A 487 -1.52 18.76 8.07
CA VAL A 487 -1.41 17.73 7.01
C VAL A 487 -0.02 17.09 7.08
N GLN A 488 0.09 15.78 6.87
CA GLN A 488 1.38 15.08 6.82
C GLN A 488 2.23 15.56 5.61
N PRO A 489 3.57 15.58 5.73
CA PRO A 489 4.45 16.04 4.66
C PRO A 489 4.47 15.12 3.44
N LEU A 490 5.07 15.60 2.35
CA LEU A 490 5.44 14.78 1.19
C LEU A 490 6.78 14.07 1.45
N ALA A 491 7.04 13.00 0.70
CA ALA A 491 8.30 12.26 0.79
C ALA A 491 9.48 13.20 0.50
N PRO A 492 10.60 13.11 1.25
CA PRO A 492 11.83 13.82 0.89
C PRO A 492 12.30 13.46 -0.51
N ASP A 493 13.08 14.33 -1.14
CA ASP A 493 13.70 14.05 -2.44
C ASP A 493 15.21 14.32 -2.41
N ASN A 494 15.88 14.13 -3.56
CA ASN A 494 17.32 14.30 -3.70
C ASN A 494 18.14 13.48 -2.68
N PHE A 495 17.63 12.31 -2.29
CA PHE A 495 18.31 11.46 -1.31
C PHE A 495 19.67 11.01 -1.87
N ARG A 496 20.71 11.09 -1.06
CA ARG A 496 22.09 10.80 -1.45
C ARG A 496 22.94 10.40 -0.26
N ILE A 497 23.92 9.55 -0.53
CA ILE A 497 24.90 9.08 0.45
C ILE A 497 26.29 9.44 -0.04
N GLU A 498 27.12 10.00 0.83
CA GLU A 498 28.54 10.28 0.54
C GLU A 498 29.43 9.84 1.72
N TYR A 499 30.65 9.39 1.42
CA TYR A 499 31.66 9.20 2.45
C TYR A 499 32.19 10.55 2.95
N VAL A 500 32.26 10.72 4.27
CA VAL A 500 32.85 11.91 4.92
C VAL A 500 34.18 11.58 5.60
N SER A 501 34.44 10.30 5.89
CA SER A 501 35.72 9.75 6.30
C SER A 501 35.85 8.32 5.77
N LYS A 502 36.85 7.55 6.24
CA LYS A 502 37.16 6.19 5.76
C LYS A 502 35.96 5.21 5.86
N ASP A 503 35.23 5.24 6.96
CA ASP A 503 34.18 4.32 7.36
C ASP A 503 32.86 5.03 7.70
N LYS A 504 32.84 6.37 7.67
CA LYS A 504 31.66 7.17 7.97
C LYS A 504 31.02 7.71 6.71
N VAL A 505 29.71 7.53 6.60
CA VAL A 505 28.89 8.12 5.54
C VAL A 505 27.94 9.18 6.08
N ARG A 506 27.59 10.13 5.23
CA ARG A 506 26.54 11.11 5.45
C ARG A 506 25.39 10.84 4.48
N LEU A 507 24.23 10.58 5.06
CA LEU A 507 22.93 10.60 4.41
C LEU A 507 22.47 12.06 4.30
N LYS A 508 21.99 12.50 3.13
CA LYS A 508 21.44 13.85 2.94
C LYS A 508 20.26 13.84 1.99
N TRP A 509 19.26 14.67 2.26
CA TRP A 509 18.03 14.79 1.48
C TRP A 509 17.53 16.23 1.47
N ASN A 510 16.46 16.50 0.74
CA ASN A 510 15.77 17.78 0.76
C ASN A 510 14.33 17.57 1.23
N GLY A 511 13.81 18.49 2.05
CA GLY A 511 12.40 18.51 2.39
C GLY A 511 11.59 19.00 1.19
N VAL A 512 10.41 18.41 0.98
CA VAL A 512 9.52 18.73 -0.15
C VAL A 512 8.33 19.55 0.35
N ASN A 513 8.08 20.68 -0.29
CA ASN A 513 6.91 21.52 0.00
C ASN A 513 5.70 21.00 -0.79
N ASP A 514 4.54 20.93 -0.14
CA ASP A 514 3.25 20.72 -0.81
C ASP A 514 2.64 22.09 -1.16
N PRO A 515 2.61 22.49 -2.44
CA PRO A 515 2.10 23.81 -2.83
C PRO A 515 0.59 23.97 -2.57
N LEU A 516 -0.15 22.88 -2.41
CA LEU A 516 -1.58 22.89 -2.13
C LEU A 516 -1.88 22.82 -0.62
N GLU A 517 -0.87 22.54 0.21
CA GLU A 517 -1.04 22.33 1.65
C GLU A 517 0.11 22.94 2.47
N PRO A 518 0.04 24.25 2.78
CA PRO A 518 1.11 24.95 3.51
C PRO A 518 1.45 24.37 4.89
N THR A 519 0.50 23.68 5.54
CA THR A 519 0.74 23.03 6.85
C THR A 519 1.59 21.76 6.74
N ALA A 520 1.72 21.19 5.54
CA ALA A 520 2.45 19.94 5.29
C ALA A 520 3.99 20.09 5.31
N LYS A 521 4.50 21.15 5.93
CA LYS A 521 5.95 21.40 6.02
C LYS A 521 6.60 20.38 6.98
N PRO A 522 7.73 19.76 6.60
CA PRO A 522 8.48 18.88 7.50
C PRO A 522 9.12 19.67 8.66
N THR A 523 9.14 19.07 9.85
CA THR A 523 9.82 19.59 11.05
C THR A 523 10.90 18.64 11.58
N SER A 524 10.83 17.35 11.21
CA SER A 524 11.86 16.34 11.48
C SER A 524 11.78 15.23 10.43
N TYR A 525 12.66 14.22 10.52
CA TYR A 525 12.74 13.11 9.58
C TYR A 525 13.03 11.81 10.32
N ASN A 526 12.39 10.71 9.93
CA ASN A 526 12.78 9.38 10.40
C ASN A 526 13.71 8.74 9.38
N ILE A 527 14.80 8.16 9.88
CA ILE A 527 15.79 7.45 9.07
C ILE A 527 15.66 5.98 9.42
N TYR A 528 15.26 5.17 8.45
CA TYR A 528 15.14 3.73 8.60
C TYR A 528 16.38 3.06 8.02
N MET A 529 16.87 2.04 8.71
CA MET A 529 18.06 1.30 8.34
C MET A 529 17.82 -0.20 8.34
N ALA A 530 18.30 -0.87 7.30
CA ALA A 530 18.41 -2.33 7.23
C ALA A 530 19.88 -2.70 7.00
N THR A 531 20.37 -3.74 7.69
CA THR A 531 21.77 -4.18 7.63
C THR A 531 21.90 -5.64 7.25
N GLY A 532 22.81 -5.97 6.34
CA GLY A 532 22.98 -7.33 5.83
C GLY A 532 21.67 -7.92 5.33
N THR A 533 21.20 -8.99 5.95
CA THR A 533 19.93 -9.67 5.62
C THR A 533 18.75 -9.23 6.47
N SER A 534 18.94 -8.33 7.45
CA SER A 534 17.86 -7.85 8.32
C SER A 534 16.86 -6.95 7.58
N GLY A 535 15.65 -6.85 8.14
CA GLY A 535 14.63 -5.89 7.73
C GLY A 535 14.95 -4.48 8.22
N PHE A 536 14.16 -3.50 7.77
CA PHE A 536 14.24 -2.14 8.28
C PHE A 536 13.86 -2.09 9.76
N ASP A 537 14.66 -1.39 10.54
CA ASP A 537 14.38 -1.04 11.93
C ASP A 537 13.16 -0.11 12.07
N ASN A 538 12.88 0.33 13.30
CA ASN A 538 11.77 1.27 13.55
C ASN A 538 12.13 2.74 13.23
N GLY A 539 13.36 2.99 12.80
CA GLY A 539 13.89 4.30 12.46
C GLY A 539 14.36 5.15 13.65
N VAL A 540 15.14 6.17 13.32
CA VAL A 540 15.64 7.20 14.24
C VAL A 540 15.16 8.57 13.78
N ASN A 541 14.55 9.36 14.68
CA ASN A 541 14.07 10.70 14.36
C ASN A 541 15.18 11.75 14.50
N VAL A 542 15.33 12.62 13.50
CA VAL A 542 16.32 13.71 13.47
C VAL A 542 15.68 15.03 13.02
N ASN A 543 16.21 16.16 13.50
CA ASN A 543 15.66 17.50 13.19
C ASN A 543 16.28 18.16 11.94
N GLY A 544 17.33 17.57 11.36
CA GLY A 544 18.04 18.11 10.19
C GLY A 544 17.85 17.27 8.94
N ASN A 545 18.24 17.84 7.79
CA ASN A 545 18.17 17.15 6.49
C ASN A 545 19.41 16.29 6.19
N SER A 546 20.14 15.87 7.24
CA SER A 546 21.32 15.04 7.12
C SER A 546 21.53 14.20 8.36
N TYR A 547 22.15 13.04 8.18
CA TYR A 547 22.53 12.14 9.26
C TYR A 547 23.83 11.43 8.93
N GLU A 548 24.70 11.26 9.91
CA GLU A 548 25.96 10.58 9.74
C GLU A 548 25.99 9.29 10.54
N ILE A 549 26.56 8.25 9.95
CA ILE A 549 26.68 6.93 10.56
C ILE A 549 28.01 6.29 10.18
N THR A 550 28.59 5.54 11.11
CA THR A 550 29.79 4.73 10.88
C THR A 550 29.34 3.34 10.41
N LEU A 551 29.89 2.88 9.31
CA LEU A 551 29.56 1.60 8.71
C LEU A 551 30.47 0.50 9.22
N GLU A 552 29.90 -0.65 9.56
CA GLU A 552 30.69 -1.84 9.83
C GLU A 552 31.33 -2.37 8.53
N PRO A 553 32.63 -2.75 8.56
CA PRO A 553 33.29 -3.33 7.41
C PRO A 553 32.59 -4.59 6.91
N ASN A 554 32.42 -4.68 5.59
CA ASN A 554 31.82 -5.81 4.89
C ASN A 554 30.32 -6.04 5.19
N VAL A 555 29.63 -5.07 5.79
CA VAL A 555 28.17 -5.09 5.98
C VAL A 555 27.51 -4.13 5.00
N LEU A 556 26.49 -4.60 4.29
CA LEU A 556 25.68 -3.75 3.42
C LEU A 556 24.61 -3.06 4.25
N TYR A 557 24.50 -1.74 4.09
CA TYR A 557 23.46 -0.92 4.70
C TYR A 557 22.50 -0.45 3.62
N ASN A 558 21.20 -0.45 3.94
CA ASN A 558 20.14 0.09 3.12
C ASN A 558 19.36 1.11 3.95
N PHE A 559 19.07 2.26 3.37
CA PHE A 559 18.45 3.39 4.04
C PHE A 559 17.23 3.89 3.27
N ARG A 560 16.22 4.36 4.00
CA ARG A 560 15.14 5.20 3.46
C ARG A 560 14.78 6.26 4.48
N VAL A 561 14.26 7.38 4.01
CA VAL A 561 13.93 8.54 4.85
C VAL A 561 12.47 8.92 4.67
N THR A 562 11.79 9.27 5.76
CA THR A 562 10.47 9.89 5.72
C THR A 562 10.55 11.28 6.34
N ALA A 563 9.71 12.19 5.86
CA ALA A 563 9.47 13.47 6.48
C ALA A 563 8.41 13.32 7.59
N CYS A 564 8.57 14.08 8.67
CA CYS A 564 7.66 14.10 9.79
C CYS A 564 7.25 15.53 10.14
N ASN A 565 6.02 15.69 10.60
CA ASN A 565 5.56 16.86 11.33
C ASN A 565 4.52 16.44 12.38
N HIS A 566 3.93 17.41 13.09
CA HIS A 566 2.89 17.14 14.08
C HIS A 566 1.61 16.50 13.51
N GLY A 567 1.40 16.57 12.19
CA GLY A 567 0.28 15.99 11.46
C GLY A 567 0.47 14.52 11.08
N GLY A 568 1.72 14.05 10.96
CA GLY A 568 2.01 12.67 10.58
C GLY A 568 3.37 12.48 9.90
N GLU A 569 3.49 11.35 9.22
CA GLU A 569 4.70 10.91 8.52
C GLU A 569 4.42 10.70 7.02
N SER A 570 5.36 11.09 6.16
CA SER A 570 5.24 10.92 4.71
C SER A 570 5.41 9.46 4.26
N PHE A 571 5.16 9.21 2.97
CA PHE A 571 5.75 8.04 2.29
C PHE A 571 7.29 8.12 2.33
N PRO A 572 8.00 6.99 2.23
CA PRO A 572 9.46 6.99 2.23
C PRO A 572 10.04 7.47 0.89
N THR A 573 11.30 7.91 0.92
CA THR A 573 12.17 7.99 -0.26
C THR A 573 12.35 6.61 -0.91
N GLU A 574 13.00 6.57 -2.07
CA GLU A 574 13.67 5.35 -2.54
C GLU A 574 14.67 4.81 -1.51
N VAL A 575 14.97 3.51 -1.62
CA VAL A 575 16.01 2.86 -0.82
C VAL A 575 17.37 3.09 -1.47
N LEU A 576 18.32 3.60 -0.68
CA LEU A 576 19.71 3.80 -1.08
C LEU A 576 20.63 2.93 -0.23
N SER A 577 21.74 2.48 -0.81
CA SER A 577 22.67 1.55 -0.17
C SER A 577 24.06 2.16 0.06
N ALA A 578 24.73 1.69 1.11
CA ALA A 578 26.12 1.99 1.39
C ALA A 578 26.86 0.73 1.87
N TYR A 579 28.12 0.60 1.48
CA TYR A 579 28.96 -0.54 1.84
C TYR A 579 30.39 -0.08 2.04
N HIS A 580 30.97 -0.42 3.20
CA HIS A 580 32.38 -0.18 3.49
C HIS A 580 33.18 -1.45 3.28
N LYS A 581 34.14 -1.42 2.35
CA LYS A 581 35.12 -2.49 2.17
C LYS A 581 36.44 -2.09 2.81
N GLU A 582 36.88 -2.87 3.79
CA GLU A 582 38.19 -2.66 4.40
C GLU A 582 39.30 -2.74 3.33
N GLY A 583 40.20 -1.75 3.35
CA GLY A 583 41.30 -1.65 2.39
C GLY A 583 40.92 -1.11 1.00
N ALA A 584 39.64 -0.84 0.72
CA ALA A 584 39.24 -0.25 -0.54
C ALA A 584 39.80 1.16 -0.73
N LYS A 585 40.35 1.42 -1.92
CA LYS A 585 40.91 2.72 -2.32
C LYS A 585 39.98 3.53 -3.22
N GLN A 586 38.90 2.92 -3.68
CA GLN A 586 37.99 3.46 -4.68
C GLN A 586 36.55 3.20 -4.27
N THR A 587 35.66 4.09 -4.72
CA THR A 587 34.22 4.04 -4.45
C THR A 587 33.46 3.99 -5.77
N ILE A 588 32.46 3.12 -5.82
CA ILE A 588 31.48 3.03 -6.92
C ILE A 588 30.20 3.76 -6.47
N LEU A 589 29.66 4.62 -7.33
CA LEU A 589 28.37 5.27 -7.12
C LEU A 589 27.28 4.54 -7.89
N ILE A 590 26.22 4.11 -7.20
CA ILE A 590 25.00 3.63 -7.83
C ILE A 590 23.99 4.79 -7.91
N VAL A 591 23.44 5.04 -9.08
CA VAL A 591 22.48 6.11 -9.33
C VAL A 591 21.12 5.49 -9.62
N ASN A 592 20.16 5.73 -8.74
CA ASN A 592 18.77 5.36 -9.00
C ASN A 592 18.12 6.39 -9.93
N GLY A 593 17.92 6.01 -11.18
CA GLY A 593 17.19 6.76 -12.19
C GLY A 593 15.78 6.25 -12.46
N PHE A 594 15.33 5.18 -11.79
CA PHE A 594 14.03 4.57 -12.05
C PHE A 594 12.94 5.14 -11.12
N HIS A 595 12.25 6.17 -11.61
CA HIS A 595 11.18 6.88 -10.90
C HIS A 595 9.80 6.68 -11.53
N ARG A 596 9.77 6.19 -12.78
CA ARG A 596 8.53 6.07 -13.57
C ARG A 596 7.46 5.26 -12.86
N LEU A 597 6.29 5.89 -12.74
CA LEU A 597 5.00 5.30 -12.44
C LEU A 597 4.05 5.74 -13.55
N SER A 598 3.33 4.81 -14.18
CA SER A 598 2.54 5.11 -15.37
C SER A 598 1.30 4.24 -15.48
N SER A 599 0.29 4.74 -16.18
CA SER A 599 -0.76 3.90 -16.75
C SER A 599 -0.18 2.95 -17.82
N PRO A 600 -0.96 1.97 -18.32
CA PRO A 600 -0.59 1.22 -19.51
C PRO A 600 -0.54 2.09 -20.76
N ALA A 601 0.08 1.56 -21.82
CA ALA A 601 0.10 2.17 -23.14
C ALA A 601 -1.32 2.48 -23.62
N ILE A 602 -1.50 3.68 -24.17
CA ILE A 602 -2.79 4.19 -24.64
C ILE A 602 -2.89 4.08 -26.15
N ILE A 603 -4.01 3.52 -26.63
CA ILE A 603 -4.48 3.65 -28.01
C ILE A 603 -5.65 4.64 -27.97
N ASP A 604 -5.58 5.71 -28.76
CA ASP A 604 -6.63 6.73 -28.86
C ASP A 604 -6.51 7.43 -30.24
N ASN A 605 -7.08 6.81 -31.27
CA ASN A 605 -7.10 7.31 -32.65
C ASN A 605 -8.55 7.34 -33.18
N ASP A 606 -8.79 7.73 -34.44
CA ASP A 606 -10.15 7.93 -34.97
C ASP A 606 -11.06 6.68 -34.88
N THR A 607 -10.49 5.47 -34.90
CA THR A 607 -11.24 4.21 -34.91
C THR A 607 -11.08 3.38 -33.65
N GLU A 608 -9.96 3.52 -32.93
CA GLU A 608 -9.58 2.67 -31.81
C GLU A 608 -9.35 3.46 -30.53
N GLN A 609 -9.76 2.89 -29.39
CA GLN A 609 -9.56 3.48 -28.07
C GLN A 609 -9.37 2.40 -26.99
N GLY A 610 -8.38 2.57 -26.11
CA GLY A 610 -8.14 1.61 -25.03
C GLY A 610 -6.74 1.56 -24.47
N PHE A 611 -6.48 0.49 -23.71
CA PHE A 611 -5.17 0.19 -23.12
C PHE A 611 -4.54 -1.06 -23.73
N ASN A 612 -3.31 -0.93 -24.21
CA ASN A 612 -2.54 -2.04 -24.76
C ASN A 612 -1.51 -2.55 -23.73
N LEU A 613 -1.92 -3.54 -22.93
CA LEU A 613 -1.07 -4.13 -21.90
C LEU A 613 0.14 -4.89 -22.47
N GLU A 614 0.10 -5.33 -23.73
CA GLU A 614 1.22 -6.04 -24.37
C GLU A 614 2.34 -5.10 -24.80
N ALA A 615 2.00 -3.88 -25.21
CA ALA A 615 2.98 -2.86 -25.58
C ALA A 615 3.72 -2.30 -24.35
N ASP A 616 2.97 -1.91 -23.32
CA ASP A 616 3.48 -1.51 -22.01
C ASP A 616 2.32 -1.62 -21.00
N PRO A 617 2.38 -2.51 -20.00
CA PRO A 617 1.34 -2.64 -18.99
C PRO A 617 1.32 -1.50 -17.97
N GLY A 618 2.26 -0.56 -18.07
CA GLY A 618 2.46 0.51 -17.12
C GLY A 618 3.25 0.04 -15.89
N VAL A 619 3.47 0.96 -14.96
CA VAL A 619 4.31 0.73 -13.77
C VAL A 619 3.58 1.23 -12.54
N SER A 620 3.17 0.31 -11.67
CA SER A 620 2.49 0.64 -10.41
C SER A 620 3.47 0.94 -9.26
N TYR A 621 2.98 1.59 -8.18
CA TYR A 621 3.77 1.77 -6.95
C TYR A 621 3.76 0.46 -6.15
N GLY A 622 4.87 -0.26 -6.14
CA GLY A 622 4.95 -1.60 -5.58
C GLY A 622 4.07 -2.59 -6.33
N VAL A 623 3.45 -3.51 -5.59
CA VAL A 623 2.55 -4.54 -6.12
C VAL A 623 1.16 -3.95 -6.42
N THR A 624 0.43 -4.48 -7.40
CA THR A 624 -0.97 -4.12 -7.68
C THR A 624 -1.88 -5.33 -7.90
N ALA A 625 -3.09 -5.27 -7.37
CA ALA A 625 -4.16 -6.26 -7.57
C ALA A 625 -5.29 -5.75 -8.49
N GLY A 626 -4.99 -4.75 -9.32
CA GLY A 626 -6.00 -3.99 -10.07
C GLY A 626 -6.44 -4.56 -11.41
N TRP A 627 -5.81 -5.63 -11.91
CA TRP A 627 -6.04 -6.11 -13.28
C TRP A 627 -7.01 -7.28 -13.32
N ASN A 628 -7.98 -7.22 -14.23
CA ASN A 628 -8.84 -8.35 -14.60
C ASN A 628 -8.26 -9.10 -15.80
N GLY A 629 -7.90 -8.40 -16.88
CA GLY A 629 -7.43 -9.05 -18.12
C GLY A 629 -7.12 -8.04 -19.23
N ARG A 630 -6.65 -8.54 -20.36
CA ARG A 630 -6.34 -7.70 -21.54
C ARG A 630 -7.61 -7.22 -22.20
N GLN A 631 -7.58 -5.97 -22.68
CA GLN A 631 -8.62 -5.44 -23.54
C GLN A 631 -8.59 -6.15 -24.90
N SER A 632 -9.73 -6.64 -25.35
CA SER A 632 -9.91 -7.34 -26.63
C SER A 632 -10.69 -6.52 -27.65
N ASN A 633 -11.44 -5.51 -27.21
CA ASN A 633 -12.23 -4.66 -28.11
C ASN A 633 -11.85 -3.19 -27.97
N PHE A 634 -11.33 -2.61 -29.06
CA PHE A 634 -10.88 -1.22 -29.14
C PHE A 634 -11.81 -0.35 -30.00
N ASP A 635 -12.85 -0.91 -30.63
CA ASP A 635 -13.71 -0.19 -31.58
C ASP A 635 -14.49 0.95 -30.92
N ARG A 636 -14.13 2.19 -31.26
CA ARG A 636 -14.75 3.42 -30.72
C ARG A 636 -16.25 3.50 -30.98
N THR A 637 -16.76 2.88 -32.04
CA THR A 637 -18.20 2.89 -32.36
C THR A 637 -19.03 2.06 -31.38
N GLN A 638 -18.38 1.24 -30.55
CA GLN A 638 -19.02 0.44 -29.50
C GLN A 638 -19.06 1.15 -28.13
N PHE A 639 -18.82 2.45 -28.11
CA PHE A 639 -18.87 3.29 -26.92
C PHE A 639 -20.21 3.18 -26.18
N GLY A 640 -20.16 3.09 -24.84
CA GLY A 640 -21.36 3.08 -23.99
C GLY A 640 -22.19 1.80 -24.03
N LYS A 641 -21.74 0.75 -24.72
CA LYS A 641 -22.37 -0.57 -24.73
C LYS A 641 -21.85 -1.43 -23.57
N GLU A 642 -22.55 -2.53 -23.30
CA GLU A 642 -22.11 -3.57 -22.34
C GLU A 642 -21.96 -4.92 -23.06
N GLY A 643 -21.18 -5.82 -22.45
CA GLY A 643 -20.91 -7.16 -22.98
C GLY A 643 -19.71 -7.23 -23.92
N PRO A 644 -19.47 -8.39 -24.56
CA PRO A 644 -18.24 -8.65 -25.32
C PRO A 644 -17.98 -7.69 -26.50
N SER A 645 -19.04 -7.06 -27.02
CA SER A 645 -18.93 -6.08 -28.11
C SER A 645 -18.66 -4.66 -27.61
N ALA A 646 -18.64 -4.39 -26.30
CA ALA A 646 -18.41 -3.05 -25.77
C ALA A 646 -16.97 -2.57 -25.98
N LEU A 647 -16.82 -1.26 -26.21
CA LEU A 647 -15.52 -0.61 -26.16
C LEU A 647 -14.87 -0.84 -24.79
N GLY A 648 -13.60 -1.25 -24.77
CA GLY A 648 -12.88 -1.51 -23.53
C GLY A 648 -13.05 -2.94 -23.01
N PHE A 649 -13.95 -3.74 -23.59
CA PHE A 649 -14.17 -5.12 -23.14
C PHE A 649 -12.86 -5.92 -23.11
N GLY A 650 -12.67 -6.67 -22.03
CA GLY A 650 -11.48 -7.49 -21.82
C GLY A 650 -11.73 -8.78 -21.05
N GLY A 651 -10.67 -9.58 -20.93
CA GLY A 651 -10.69 -10.88 -20.26
C GLY A 651 -10.69 -10.81 -18.73
N ASP A 652 -10.53 -11.98 -18.11
CA ASP A 652 -10.44 -12.18 -16.65
C ASP A 652 -9.18 -12.96 -16.24
N GLU A 653 -8.23 -13.15 -17.18
CA GLU A 653 -7.06 -14.02 -17.03
C GLU A 653 -5.98 -13.51 -16.08
N LEU A 654 -6.05 -12.24 -15.66
CA LEU A 654 -5.15 -11.62 -14.68
C LEU A 654 -5.81 -11.49 -13.29
N ALA A 655 -7.10 -11.79 -13.16
CA ALA A 655 -7.80 -11.72 -11.89
C ALA A 655 -7.16 -12.67 -10.85
N GLY A 656 -6.84 -12.12 -9.68
CA GLY A 656 -6.17 -12.89 -8.61
C GLY A 656 -4.65 -12.90 -8.69
N LEU A 657 -4.03 -12.32 -9.73
CA LEU A 657 -2.59 -12.09 -9.79
C LEU A 657 -2.22 -10.74 -9.18
N PHE A 658 -1.19 -10.73 -8.35
CA PHE A 658 -0.65 -9.52 -7.73
C PHE A 658 0.62 -9.08 -8.44
N ILE A 659 0.46 -8.24 -9.47
CA ILE A 659 1.53 -7.89 -10.42
C ILE A 659 2.54 -6.94 -9.77
N ALA A 660 3.82 -7.26 -9.91
CA ALA A 660 4.93 -6.43 -9.42
C ALA A 660 5.11 -5.15 -10.25
N GLY A 661 5.27 -4.01 -9.58
CA GLY A 661 5.59 -2.70 -10.14
C GLY A 661 6.93 -2.17 -9.63
N ASN A 662 7.06 -0.86 -9.44
CA ASN A 662 8.27 -0.23 -8.93
C ASN A 662 8.29 -0.23 -7.40
N SER A 663 9.14 -1.05 -6.78
CA SER A 663 9.34 -1.12 -5.32
C SER A 663 10.29 -0.06 -4.77
N PHE A 664 10.96 0.70 -5.64
CA PHE A 664 11.95 1.74 -5.29
C PHE A 664 13.12 1.23 -4.44
N ASP A 665 13.50 -0.06 -4.56
CA ASP A 665 14.59 -0.67 -3.78
C ASP A 665 15.66 -1.40 -4.60
N TYR A 666 15.62 -1.27 -5.94
CA TYR A 666 16.53 -1.97 -6.86
C TYR A 666 18.01 -1.62 -6.70
N VAL A 667 18.35 -0.47 -6.11
CA VAL A 667 19.74 -0.12 -5.74
C VAL A 667 20.39 -1.21 -4.89
N ARG A 668 19.61 -1.86 -4.02
CA ARG A 668 20.08 -2.97 -3.18
C ARG A 668 20.62 -4.12 -4.04
N THR A 669 19.91 -4.48 -5.11
CA THR A 669 20.30 -5.56 -6.03
C THR A 669 21.67 -5.31 -6.64
N HIS A 670 21.94 -4.06 -7.05
CA HIS A 670 23.22 -3.61 -7.58
C HIS A 670 24.32 -3.61 -6.52
N ALA A 671 24.05 -3.02 -5.35
CA ALA A 671 25.03 -2.90 -4.27
C ALA A 671 25.50 -4.27 -3.76
N GLU A 672 24.58 -5.20 -3.57
CA GLU A 672 24.89 -6.59 -3.22
C GLU A 672 25.75 -7.27 -4.31
N ALA A 673 25.45 -7.07 -5.60
CA ALA A 673 26.23 -7.64 -6.69
C ALA A 673 27.65 -7.06 -6.79
N ILE A 674 27.78 -5.73 -6.66
CA ILE A 674 29.07 -5.01 -6.63
C ILE A 674 29.90 -5.46 -5.41
N ALA A 675 29.28 -5.62 -4.23
CA ALA A 675 29.96 -6.04 -3.01
C ALA A 675 30.66 -7.40 -3.17
N THR A 676 30.13 -8.30 -4.01
CA THR A 676 30.78 -9.59 -4.30
C THR A 676 32.14 -9.47 -5.00
N SER A 677 32.49 -8.31 -5.56
CA SER A 677 33.83 -8.05 -6.10
C SER A 677 34.91 -7.94 -5.01
N GLY A 678 34.51 -7.62 -3.78
CA GLY A 678 35.39 -7.54 -2.61
C GLY A 678 36.44 -6.43 -2.65
N LYS A 679 36.33 -5.42 -3.53
CA LYS A 679 37.39 -4.41 -3.77
C LYS A 679 36.99 -2.96 -3.52
N TYR A 680 35.70 -2.64 -3.52
CA TYR A 680 35.22 -1.26 -3.62
C TYR A 680 34.31 -0.88 -2.45
N ASN A 681 34.41 0.38 -2.04
CA ASN A 681 33.34 1.03 -1.29
C ASN A 681 32.15 1.30 -2.22
N ILE A 682 30.95 1.34 -1.65
CA ILE A 682 29.72 1.62 -2.40
C ILE A 682 28.94 2.71 -1.66
N VAL A 683 28.41 3.67 -2.41
CA VAL A 683 27.34 4.58 -1.99
C VAL A 683 26.36 4.74 -3.15
N SER A 684 25.17 5.22 -2.86
CA SER A 684 24.19 5.50 -3.91
C SER A 684 23.50 6.85 -3.74
N CYS A 685 22.87 7.31 -4.82
CA CYS A 685 22.06 8.52 -4.82
C CYS A 685 20.89 8.43 -5.79
N SER A 686 19.90 9.29 -5.55
CA SER A 686 18.87 9.65 -6.53
C SER A 686 19.50 10.31 -7.76
N SER A 687 19.01 10.02 -8.96
CA SER A 687 19.39 10.74 -10.18
C SER A 687 19.17 12.25 -10.06
N LYS A 688 18.09 12.66 -9.37
CA LYS A 688 17.79 14.08 -9.09
C LYS A 688 18.93 14.79 -8.36
N ALA A 689 19.66 14.10 -7.49
CA ALA A 689 20.77 14.69 -6.75
C ALA A 689 21.98 15.03 -7.66
N ILE A 690 22.16 14.29 -8.75
CA ILE A 690 23.16 14.58 -9.78
C ILE A 690 22.67 15.71 -10.68
N GLU A 691 21.42 15.64 -11.14
CA GLU A 691 20.82 16.65 -12.03
C GLU A 691 20.79 18.04 -11.39
N ASN A 692 20.59 18.11 -10.08
CA ASN A 692 20.64 19.35 -9.29
C ASN A 692 22.06 19.73 -8.81
N GLY A 693 23.09 18.98 -9.24
CA GLY A 693 24.50 19.30 -9.00
C GLY A 693 25.00 19.05 -7.56
N TYR A 694 24.21 18.37 -6.72
CA TYR A 694 24.59 18.03 -5.34
C TYR A 694 25.61 16.90 -5.23
N VAL A 695 25.68 16.02 -6.24
CA VAL A 695 26.65 14.93 -6.32
C VAL A 695 27.65 15.22 -7.45
N LYS A 696 28.93 15.03 -7.16
CA LYS A 696 30.04 15.26 -8.09
C LYS A 696 30.61 13.92 -8.56
N LEU A 697 30.42 13.59 -9.85
CA LEU A 697 30.71 12.27 -10.40
C LEU A 697 32.21 11.96 -10.42
N GLU A 698 33.06 12.98 -10.52
CA GLU A 698 34.53 12.86 -10.55
C GLU A 698 35.14 12.25 -9.28
N LYS A 699 34.37 12.18 -8.18
CA LYS A 699 34.78 11.52 -6.94
C LYS A 699 34.78 9.99 -7.02
N TYR A 700 34.14 9.42 -8.04
CA TYR A 700 33.85 7.99 -8.11
C TYR A 700 34.59 7.31 -9.24
N ALA A 701 35.06 6.09 -8.98
CA ALA A 701 35.81 5.31 -9.96
C ALA A 701 34.93 4.80 -11.11
N LEU A 702 33.67 4.49 -10.79
CA LEU A 702 32.64 4.01 -11.72
C LEU A 702 31.28 4.54 -11.27
N ILE A 703 30.46 4.92 -12.25
CA ILE A 703 29.04 5.23 -12.09
C ILE A 703 28.22 4.07 -12.62
N ASP A 704 27.40 3.47 -11.77
CA ASP A 704 26.37 2.50 -12.12
C ASP A 704 25.02 3.22 -12.21
N LEU A 705 24.55 3.50 -13.43
CA LEU A 705 23.33 4.22 -13.72
C LEU A 705 22.19 3.23 -14.00
N ALA A 706 21.35 2.99 -12.99
CA ALA A 706 20.20 2.10 -13.06
C ALA A 706 18.94 2.89 -13.43
N LEU A 707 18.46 2.72 -14.66
CA LEU A 707 17.32 3.46 -15.22
C LEU A 707 16.02 2.65 -15.22
N GLY A 708 16.07 1.34 -14.96
CA GLY A 708 14.86 0.50 -14.91
C GLY A 708 13.98 0.65 -16.16
N LEU A 709 12.70 0.97 -15.96
CA LEU A 709 11.75 1.26 -17.04
C LEU A 709 11.55 2.77 -17.30
N GLU A 710 12.47 3.62 -16.86
CA GLU A 710 12.38 5.08 -17.05
C GLU A 710 12.32 5.43 -18.55
N LYS A 711 11.27 6.15 -18.95
CA LYS A 711 11.11 6.73 -20.30
C LYS A 711 10.05 7.82 -20.30
N ASN A 712 10.09 8.70 -21.29
CA ASN A 712 8.98 9.56 -21.65
C ASN A 712 8.01 8.79 -22.55
N ASP A 713 6.92 8.29 -21.98
CA ASP A 713 5.89 7.56 -22.73
C ASP A 713 4.84 8.47 -23.40
N GLY A 714 4.96 9.78 -23.23
CA GLY A 714 4.07 10.80 -23.81
C GLY A 714 2.67 10.88 -23.20
N HIS A 715 2.34 10.06 -22.19
CA HIS A 715 0.99 10.00 -21.63
C HIS A 715 0.90 9.95 -20.11
N SER A 716 1.98 9.56 -19.42
CA SER A 716 2.11 9.65 -17.97
C SER A 716 1.81 11.05 -17.46
N LEU A 717 1.21 11.13 -16.28
CA LEU A 717 0.86 12.42 -15.68
C LEU A 717 2.05 13.24 -15.22
N TYR A 718 3.16 12.57 -14.90
CA TYR A 718 4.44 13.18 -14.65
C TYR A 718 5.39 12.92 -15.80
N PHE A 719 6.27 13.89 -16.05
CA PHE A 719 7.30 13.78 -17.06
C PHE A 719 8.44 12.91 -16.52
N TYR A 720 8.63 11.77 -17.16
CA TYR A 720 9.72 10.81 -16.94
C TYR A 720 10.64 10.81 -18.16
N LYS A 721 11.94 10.60 -17.99
CA LYS A 721 12.92 10.63 -19.08
C LYS A 721 14.18 9.91 -18.64
N ALA A 722 14.63 8.94 -19.44
CA ALA A 722 15.77 8.10 -19.10
C ALA A 722 17.05 8.92 -18.86
N LEU A 723 17.31 9.89 -19.74
CA LEU A 723 18.46 10.79 -19.65
C LEU A 723 18.03 12.23 -19.91
N ARG A 724 17.79 12.99 -18.85
CA ARG A 724 17.50 14.44 -18.95
C ARG A 724 18.74 15.23 -19.40
N PRO A 725 18.58 16.42 -20.00
CA PRO A 725 19.70 17.26 -20.44
C PRO A 725 20.76 17.52 -19.35
N ASN A 726 20.34 17.74 -18.10
CA ASN A 726 21.28 17.90 -16.99
C ASN A 726 22.07 16.62 -16.71
N MET A 727 21.42 15.45 -16.73
CA MET A 727 22.10 14.16 -16.56
C MET A 727 23.09 13.91 -17.71
N GLN A 728 22.68 14.15 -18.96
CA GLN A 728 23.55 14.08 -20.14
C GLN A 728 24.79 14.95 -19.99
N THR A 729 24.63 16.18 -19.49
CA THR A 729 25.73 17.11 -19.23
C THR A 729 26.68 16.58 -18.15
N GLN A 730 26.16 16.11 -17.02
CA GLN A 730 26.98 15.58 -15.91
C GLN A 730 27.77 14.34 -16.36
N ILE A 731 27.13 13.41 -17.07
CA ILE A 731 27.78 12.19 -17.58
C ILE A 731 28.82 12.53 -18.65
N ALA A 732 28.51 13.42 -19.60
CA ALA A 732 29.46 13.84 -20.62
C ALA A 732 30.73 14.46 -20.00
N ASN A 733 30.56 15.34 -19.01
CA ASN A 733 31.68 15.94 -18.29
C ASN A 733 32.54 14.90 -17.56
N TYR A 734 31.91 13.88 -16.97
CA TYR A 734 32.61 12.79 -16.31
C TYR A 734 33.39 11.91 -17.31
N LEU A 735 32.76 11.53 -18.43
CA LEU A 735 33.40 10.72 -19.48
C LEU A 735 34.53 11.48 -20.19
N ASN A 736 34.39 12.77 -20.47
CA ASN A 736 35.46 13.59 -21.05
C ASN A 736 36.71 13.69 -20.15
N ARG A 737 36.61 13.31 -18.87
CA ARG A 737 37.74 13.24 -17.92
C ARG A 737 38.21 11.80 -17.67
N GLY A 738 37.83 10.88 -18.54
CA GLY A 738 38.15 9.46 -18.46
C GLY A 738 37.37 8.67 -17.41
N GLY A 739 36.15 9.13 -17.12
CA GLY A 739 35.18 8.39 -16.30
C GLY A 739 34.79 7.03 -16.89
N ARG A 740 34.15 6.21 -16.05
CA ARG A 740 33.64 4.90 -16.44
C ARG A 740 32.18 4.77 -16.05
N VAL A 741 31.34 4.36 -16.99
CA VAL A 741 29.89 4.26 -16.77
C VAL A 741 29.39 2.87 -17.13
N PHE A 742 28.69 2.24 -16.20
CA PHE A 742 27.76 1.16 -16.49
C PHE A 742 26.36 1.77 -16.52
N ALA A 743 25.68 1.74 -17.66
CA ALA A 743 24.30 2.22 -17.79
C ALA A 743 23.39 1.05 -18.16
N ASN A 744 22.24 0.93 -17.49
CA ASN A 744 21.29 -0.14 -17.76
C ASN A 744 19.84 0.35 -17.62
N GLY A 745 18.97 -0.14 -18.48
CA GLY A 745 17.55 0.22 -18.51
C GLY A 745 16.89 -0.19 -19.82
N ALA A 746 15.58 -0.39 -19.80
CA ALA A 746 14.84 -0.92 -20.94
C ALA A 746 14.78 0.03 -22.14
N TYR A 747 14.79 1.35 -21.91
CA TYR A 747 14.43 2.35 -22.92
C TYR A 747 15.45 3.49 -23.08
N LEU A 748 16.66 3.33 -22.53
CA LEU A 748 17.66 4.40 -22.45
C LEU A 748 18.07 4.97 -23.81
N ALA A 749 17.90 4.19 -24.89
CA ALA A 749 18.26 4.56 -26.25
C ALA A 749 17.04 4.98 -27.07
N THR A 750 15.94 4.24 -27.09
CA THR A 750 14.74 4.64 -27.86
C THR A 750 14.03 5.87 -27.30
N ASP A 751 14.20 6.16 -26.01
CA ASP A 751 13.68 7.39 -25.40
C ASP A 751 14.42 8.65 -25.91
N MET A 752 15.63 8.51 -26.46
CA MET A 752 16.49 9.62 -26.95
C MET A 752 16.15 9.98 -28.40
N THR A 753 15.08 10.74 -28.58
CA THR A 753 14.41 10.91 -29.88
C THR A 753 14.93 12.06 -30.73
N SER A 754 15.52 13.10 -30.14
CA SER A 754 16.05 14.24 -30.91
C SER A 754 17.44 13.97 -31.50
N SER A 755 17.81 14.65 -32.59
CA SER A 755 19.14 14.50 -33.23
C SER A 755 20.28 14.76 -32.25
N ASN A 756 20.17 15.79 -31.39
CA ASN A 756 21.19 16.10 -30.39
C ASN A 756 21.34 14.97 -29.34
N GLU A 757 20.23 14.35 -28.94
CA GLU A 757 20.25 13.22 -28.01
C GLU A 757 20.86 11.97 -28.65
N GLN A 758 20.57 11.71 -29.93
CA GLN A 758 21.14 10.61 -30.69
C GLN A 758 22.65 10.79 -30.93
N GLU A 759 23.08 12.01 -31.27
CA GLU A 759 24.50 12.37 -31.35
C GLU A 759 25.19 12.21 -30.00
N TRP A 760 24.52 12.60 -28.90
CA TRP A 760 25.03 12.40 -27.55
C TRP A 760 25.25 10.92 -27.24
N LEU A 761 24.27 10.05 -27.54
CA LEU A 761 24.38 8.60 -27.37
C LEU A 761 25.55 8.02 -28.17
N ALA A 762 25.63 8.36 -29.45
CA ALA A 762 26.69 7.87 -30.35
C ALA A 762 28.07 8.32 -29.87
N ARG A 763 28.18 9.55 -29.35
CA ARG A 763 29.45 10.11 -28.87
C ARG A 763 29.90 9.51 -27.54
N PHE A 764 29.02 9.49 -26.54
CA PHE A 764 29.37 9.21 -25.14
C PHE A 764 29.05 7.78 -24.72
N PHE A 765 27.93 7.22 -25.14
CA PHE A 765 27.59 5.83 -24.84
C PHE A 765 28.03 4.86 -25.94
N LYS A 766 28.45 5.38 -27.10
CA LYS A 766 28.93 4.61 -28.27
C LYS A 766 27.89 3.64 -28.80
N ILE A 767 26.64 4.07 -28.79
CA ILE A 767 25.48 3.30 -29.27
C ILE A 767 24.55 4.18 -30.11
N SER A 768 23.74 3.53 -30.94
CA SER A 768 22.48 4.07 -31.45
C SER A 768 21.34 3.06 -31.21
N ALA A 769 20.09 3.55 -31.21
CA ALA A 769 18.91 2.70 -31.17
C ALA A 769 18.52 2.28 -32.59
N VAL A 770 18.31 0.98 -32.82
CA VAL A 770 17.78 0.47 -34.11
C VAL A 770 16.34 -0.03 -34.00
N GLY A 771 15.78 -0.11 -32.79
CA GLY A 771 14.43 -0.57 -32.52
C GLY A 771 14.29 -1.10 -31.10
N SER A 772 13.28 -1.93 -30.87
CA SER A 772 13.05 -2.63 -29.61
C SER A 772 12.82 -4.13 -29.84
N ASN A 773 13.22 -4.95 -28.86
CA ASN A 773 12.96 -6.38 -28.86
C ASN A 773 11.55 -6.66 -28.34
N GLN A 774 10.58 -6.77 -29.26
CA GLN A 774 9.15 -6.91 -28.95
C GLN A 774 8.72 -8.33 -28.55
N ASN A 775 9.60 -9.33 -28.67
CA ASN A 775 9.27 -10.69 -28.23
C ASN A 775 9.38 -10.80 -26.70
N ASN A 776 8.33 -10.35 -26.01
CA ASN A 776 8.27 -10.39 -24.54
C ASN A 776 8.20 -11.83 -24.00
N TYR A 777 7.86 -12.83 -24.81
CA TYR A 777 7.72 -14.22 -24.35
C TYR A 777 9.02 -15.03 -24.42
N ASN A 778 10.10 -14.44 -24.95
CA ASN A 778 11.45 -15.02 -24.87
C ASN A 778 12.32 -14.21 -23.90
N SER A 779 12.68 -14.82 -22.77
CA SER A 779 13.51 -14.19 -21.74
C SER A 779 15.01 -14.37 -21.90
N THR A 780 15.45 -15.10 -22.91
CA THR A 780 16.85 -15.52 -23.03
C THR A 780 17.74 -14.37 -23.49
N VAL A 781 18.84 -14.17 -22.76
CA VAL A 781 19.98 -13.33 -23.14
C VAL A 781 21.23 -14.20 -23.18
N ILE A 782 22.06 -14.00 -24.20
CA ILE A 782 23.30 -14.73 -24.44
C ILE A 782 24.46 -13.74 -24.48
N GLY A 783 25.50 -13.98 -23.71
CA GLY A 783 26.69 -13.12 -23.71
C GLY A 783 27.61 -13.36 -22.52
N LEU A 784 28.82 -12.81 -22.59
CA LEU A 784 29.85 -12.95 -21.55
C LEU A 784 30.12 -14.41 -21.13
N GLY A 785 30.05 -15.36 -22.07
CA GLY A 785 30.23 -16.79 -21.80
C GLY A 785 29.09 -17.45 -21.02
N SER A 786 27.89 -16.86 -21.05
CA SER A 786 26.72 -17.38 -20.34
C SER A 786 25.41 -17.19 -21.13
N GLN A 787 24.41 -17.99 -20.79
CA GLN A 787 23.03 -17.83 -21.19
C GLN A 787 22.18 -17.72 -19.92
N PHE A 788 21.24 -16.77 -19.89
CA PHE A 788 20.40 -16.54 -18.72
C PHE A 788 19.07 -15.88 -19.09
N ASP A 789 18.14 -15.91 -18.14
CA ASP A 789 16.81 -15.32 -18.30
C ASP A 789 16.65 -14.00 -17.57
N ILE A 790 15.88 -13.10 -18.18
CA ILE A 790 15.40 -11.87 -17.57
C ILE A 790 13.88 -11.85 -17.42
N TYR A 791 13.35 -11.05 -16.50
CA TYR A 791 11.90 -10.79 -16.44
C TYR A 791 11.46 -9.96 -17.66
N ARG A 792 10.42 -10.39 -18.37
CA ARG A 792 9.94 -9.79 -19.63
C ARG A 792 8.45 -9.46 -19.66
N THR A 793 7.64 -10.15 -18.84
CA THR A 793 6.17 -10.09 -18.84
C THR A 793 5.65 -9.75 -17.46
N MET A 794 4.38 -9.34 -17.38
CA MET A 794 3.69 -9.13 -16.11
C MET A 794 3.72 -10.41 -15.28
N ASN A 795 4.15 -10.31 -14.02
CA ASN A 795 4.23 -11.43 -13.09
C ASN A 795 4.24 -10.91 -11.65
N GLU A 796 4.18 -11.81 -10.68
CA GLU A 796 4.08 -11.47 -9.25
C GLU A 796 5.44 -11.28 -8.55
N GLN A 797 6.56 -11.57 -9.22
CA GLN A 797 7.89 -11.59 -8.61
C GLN A 797 8.68 -10.31 -8.84
N HIS A 798 8.67 -9.79 -10.07
CA HIS A 798 9.45 -8.60 -10.46
C HIS A 798 8.81 -7.92 -11.67
N TYR A 799 9.01 -6.62 -11.84
CA TYR A 799 8.57 -5.93 -13.06
C TYR A 799 9.33 -6.50 -14.29
N GLY A 800 8.67 -6.52 -15.45
CA GLY A 800 9.29 -6.99 -16.69
C GLY A 800 10.02 -5.88 -17.45
N ALA A 801 11.12 -6.22 -18.13
CA ALA A 801 11.69 -5.38 -19.18
C ALA A 801 10.83 -5.52 -20.44
N TYR A 802 9.76 -4.73 -20.57
CA TYR A 802 8.81 -4.81 -21.68
C TYR A 802 9.38 -4.13 -22.92
N SER A 803 9.53 -4.81 -24.06
CA SER A 803 10.00 -4.20 -25.33
C SER A 803 11.29 -3.34 -25.22
N PRO A 804 12.38 -3.86 -24.65
CA PRO A 804 13.62 -3.14 -24.41
C PRO A 804 14.34 -2.79 -25.71
N ASP A 805 15.27 -1.85 -25.65
CA ASP A 805 16.04 -1.40 -26.80
C ASP A 805 16.85 -2.52 -27.47
N ILE A 806 17.07 -2.36 -28.78
CA ILE A 806 18.12 -3.04 -29.52
C ILE A 806 19.21 -2.01 -29.81
N LEU A 807 20.44 -2.31 -29.37
CA LEU A 807 21.56 -1.38 -29.42
C LEU A 807 22.52 -1.69 -30.56
N GLN A 808 22.79 -0.71 -31.41
CA GLN A 808 23.83 -0.80 -32.42
C GLN A 808 25.12 -0.14 -31.93
N PRO A 809 26.27 -0.86 -31.89
CA PRO A 809 27.55 -0.25 -31.53
C PRO A 809 27.97 0.86 -32.51
N SER A 810 28.61 1.90 -31.97
CA SER A 810 29.20 3.01 -32.75
C SER A 810 30.72 3.05 -32.58
N GLY A 811 31.43 3.37 -33.67
CA GLY A 811 32.90 3.44 -33.67
C GLY A 811 33.54 2.09 -33.35
N SER A 812 34.47 2.04 -32.39
CA SER A 812 35.16 0.82 -31.96
C SER A 812 34.45 0.06 -30.82
N ALA A 813 33.23 0.45 -30.46
CA ALA A 813 32.41 -0.32 -29.53
C ALA A 813 31.91 -1.62 -30.19
N PHE A 814 31.55 -2.61 -29.37
CA PHE A 814 31.09 -3.91 -29.86
C PHE A 814 29.97 -4.49 -28.99
N SER A 815 29.12 -5.32 -29.60
CA SER A 815 28.07 -6.03 -28.89
C SER A 815 28.66 -7.12 -28.00
N VAL A 816 28.20 -7.21 -26.76
CA VAL A 816 28.69 -8.17 -25.74
C VAL A 816 27.61 -9.11 -25.22
N MET A 817 26.35 -8.78 -25.47
CA MET A 817 25.20 -9.63 -25.21
C MET A 817 24.18 -9.47 -26.33
N THR A 818 23.46 -10.54 -26.63
CA THR A 818 22.35 -10.55 -27.58
C THR A 818 21.10 -11.12 -26.91
N TYR A 819 19.94 -10.69 -27.39
CA TYR A 819 18.70 -11.41 -27.16
C TYR A 819 18.69 -12.72 -27.97
N ALA A 820 17.66 -13.55 -27.74
CA ALA A 820 17.50 -14.85 -28.40
C ALA A 820 17.42 -14.79 -29.94
N ASP A 821 17.00 -13.66 -30.51
CA ASP A 821 16.92 -13.41 -31.95
C ASP A 821 18.24 -12.86 -32.54
N ASN A 822 19.33 -12.91 -31.76
CA ASN A 822 20.66 -12.38 -32.07
C ASN A 822 20.73 -10.85 -32.19
N THR A 823 19.65 -10.13 -31.86
CA THR A 823 19.71 -8.67 -31.78
C THR A 823 20.50 -8.23 -30.54
N SER A 824 21.25 -7.14 -30.64
CA SER A 824 22.20 -6.72 -29.61
C SER A 824 21.50 -6.13 -28.38
N ALA A 825 21.76 -6.72 -27.22
CA ALA A 825 21.18 -6.39 -25.92
C ALA A 825 22.13 -5.61 -25.00
N ALA A 826 23.43 -5.64 -25.27
CA ALA A 826 24.41 -4.82 -24.57
C ALA A 826 25.62 -4.50 -25.45
N VAL A 827 26.17 -3.31 -25.27
CA VAL A 827 27.35 -2.80 -26.00
C VAL A 827 28.40 -2.35 -25.02
N ALA A 828 29.66 -2.67 -25.31
CA ALA A 828 30.80 -2.25 -24.52
C ALA A 828 31.78 -1.42 -25.35
N TYR A 829 32.36 -0.40 -24.70
CA TYR A 829 33.41 0.44 -25.26
C TYR A 829 34.57 0.58 -24.28
N LYS A 830 35.79 0.35 -24.78
CA LYS A 830 37.04 0.49 -24.02
C LYS A 830 38.02 1.35 -24.81
N GLY A 831 37.88 2.66 -24.67
CA GLY A 831 38.81 3.64 -25.23
C GLY A 831 39.98 3.96 -24.30
N THR A 832 40.95 4.69 -24.84
CA THR A 832 42.00 5.37 -24.06
C THR A 832 41.49 6.65 -23.40
N ASP A 833 40.39 7.20 -23.92
CA ASP A 833 39.69 8.38 -23.44
C ASP A 833 38.79 8.02 -22.25
N PHE A 834 37.81 7.11 -22.43
CA PHE A 834 36.87 6.67 -21.41
C PHE A 834 36.34 5.26 -21.69
N ARG A 835 35.50 4.73 -20.79
CA ARG A 835 34.93 3.38 -20.93
C ARG A 835 33.44 3.36 -20.59
N THR A 836 32.65 2.64 -21.37
CA THR A 836 31.22 2.43 -21.11
C THR A 836 30.82 0.98 -21.29
N PHE A 837 29.83 0.55 -20.52
CA PHE A 837 29.07 -0.67 -20.71
C PHE A 837 27.60 -0.29 -20.67
N VAL A 838 26.87 -0.51 -21.74
CA VAL A 838 25.46 -0.12 -21.86
C VAL A 838 24.61 -1.35 -22.10
N MET A 839 23.65 -1.59 -21.21
CA MET A 839 22.75 -2.74 -21.23
C MET A 839 21.32 -2.27 -21.49
N ALA A 840 20.67 -2.84 -22.50
CA ALA A 840 19.35 -2.44 -22.95
C ALA A 840 18.20 -3.00 -22.11
N PHE A 841 18.50 -3.70 -21.02
CA PHE A 841 17.52 -4.14 -20.05
C PHE A 841 18.01 -3.78 -18.64
N PRO A 842 17.10 -3.60 -17.66
CA PRO A 842 17.48 -3.34 -16.29
C PRO A 842 18.28 -4.51 -15.72
N PHE A 843 19.40 -4.22 -15.07
CA PHE A 843 20.28 -5.25 -14.52
C PHE A 843 19.58 -6.08 -13.44
N GLU A 844 18.70 -5.44 -12.67
CA GLU A 844 17.86 -6.07 -11.66
C GLU A 844 16.81 -7.04 -12.22
N CYS A 845 16.54 -7.02 -13.53
CA CYS A 845 15.63 -7.99 -14.17
C CYS A 845 16.25 -9.38 -14.39
N ILE A 846 17.55 -9.57 -14.14
CA ILE A 846 18.20 -10.89 -14.25
C ILE A 846 17.66 -11.83 -13.17
N LYS A 847 17.00 -12.92 -13.58
CA LYS A 847 16.29 -13.82 -12.64
C LYS A 847 17.22 -14.56 -11.69
N ASN A 848 18.38 -15.01 -12.19
CA ASN A 848 19.31 -15.81 -11.39
C ASN A 848 20.33 -14.92 -10.66
N ARG A 849 20.32 -14.97 -9.33
CA ARG A 849 21.17 -14.13 -8.48
C ARG A 849 22.67 -14.38 -8.65
N GLU A 850 23.09 -15.63 -8.84
CA GLU A 850 24.50 -15.97 -9.03
C GLU A 850 25.02 -15.46 -10.38
N VAL A 851 24.20 -15.58 -11.42
CA VAL A 851 24.50 -15.03 -12.75
C VAL A 851 24.62 -13.51 -12.68
N CYS A 852 23.65 -12.84 -12.03
CA CYS A 852 23.66 -11.41 -11.77
C CYS A 852 24.99 -10.97 -11.11
N ASN A 853 25.40 -11.64 -10.03
CA ASN A 853 26.65 -11.35 -9.33
C ASN A 853 27.89 -11.55 -10.23
N ARG A 854 27.94 -12.63 -11.02
CA ARG A 854 29.04 -12.92 -11.94
C ARG A 854 29.14 -11.87 -13.05
N ILE A 855 28.02 -11.47 -13.64
CA ILE A 855 27.96 -10.43 -14.69
C ILE A 855 28.46 -9.10 -14.15
N MET A 856 27.99 -8.67 -12.98
CA MET A 856 28.45 -7.42 -12.36
C MET A 856 29.96 -7.42 -12.12
N ARG A 857 30.53 -8.52 -11.59
CA ARG A 857 31.99 -8.64 -11.45
C ARG A 857 32.73 -8.52 -12.78
N GLY A 858 32.20 -9.12 -13.84
CA GLY A 858 32.74 -9.01 -15.20
C GLY A 858 32.71 -7.58 -15.74
N ILE A 859 31.58 -6.88 -15.58
CA ILE A 859 31.41 -5.49 -16.00
C ILE A 859 32.38 -4.57 -15.26
N ILE A 860 32.46 -4.68 -13.93
CA ILE A 860 33.40 -3.89 -13.12
C ILE A 860 34.85 -4.16 -13.55
N ALA A 861 35.20 -5.43 -13.77
CA ALA A 861 36.55 -5.79 -14.21
C ALA A 861 36.90 -5.21 -15.58
N TYR A 862 35.96 -5.20 -16.53
CA TYR A 862 36.14 -4.61 -17.86
C TYR A 862 36.32 -3.09 -17.80
N LEU A 863 35.53 -2.42 -16.95
CA LEU A 863 35.53 -0.97 -16.84
C LEU A 863 36.73 -0.45 -16.05
N LEU A 864 37.11 -1.09 -14.94
CA LEU A 864 38.14 -0.57 -14.02
C LEU A 864 39.54 -1.16 -14.22
N ASN A 865 39.69 -2.28 -14.93
CA ASN A 865 40.99 -2.84 -15.33
C ASN A 865 41.13 -2.72 -16.85
#